data_AF-A0A2D3UQI0-F1
#
_entry.id   AF-A0A2D3UQI0-F1
#
_cell.length_a   1.000
_cell.length_b   1.000
_cell.length_c   1.000
_cell.angle_alpha   90.00
_cell.angle_beta   90.00
_cell.angle_gamma   90.00
#
_symmetry.space_group_name_H-M   'P 1'
#
loop_
_entity.id
_entity.type
_entity.pdbx_description
1 polymer ?
#
loop_
_entity_poly.entity_id
_entity_poly.type
_entity_poly.pdbx_seq_one_letter_code
_entity_poly.pdbx_strand_id
1 'polypeptide(L)'
;MEVSGKTFDLAQAVGQHHTRQIYYTAQREGASSPRYSRAELAQQLLADNQLAFTSYPDPAFVVDRPAHPPCSTALESLNRVNLTSLLVNVHNKGKFVLARQTGQLVLSDTTLVTGVEDEHGNVALLRLDTHNRPGEDVLLPQTIIAIKEPHFACALQYRPRAGDEASAHILVQHISDVVQLLPTDLRVPNSFRAVVDDGNTYALRCKEKGNKALKNGQLVHALAQYTEGISVSEQDELTHDITRNRALVHLKLCRFDAAIVDALSSLTKGTDPRSKSLDAKAYYRAGLSAYQLGDFQQASEHFESNLRLDPTDRDSTRELARTSARLVEQSGKYDFEKIIAALSTSKPRVDAADFLQQVEVRASPGRGRGLFSTAPIKMGDLILCEKATCVVYENDIGAYETLKLDVARAAAYTIKTGAMHRVLLKKLHDNPSLAPKVLSLYDGQPSTGSPEPCTPLVDGMPVLDFFQIHEILHYNCFSTGIARNPSSCRAPFGDPRAWGATTGRGIWPTVTLANHSCIGTASHCFIGDLLVMRATKDISIGDEITIGYKDTMDQKEMQYHLNDAWGFVCTCLSCSVEDQTSNDTKQKRSQYLEQLRVRATKSPTAVQDIAKMVRKINETYGAISASAPTKPVMIPAYTALGNAQIYQRDHNGAITSYIGWLKACGYGVNLSIDKVVLDPTFAIASYEVVRPLLLLSQLQRIVGKPKLTAEFDRLAKEFYLIHNGTMHGFDKVMTIGE
;
A
#
# COMPACT_ATOMS: atom_id res chain seq x y z
N MET A 1 -13.33 3.06 17.68
CA MET A 1 -13.36 4.40 17.03
C MET A 1 -14.66 5.04 17.45
N GLU A 2 -14.62 6.10 18.27
CA GLU A 2 -15.80 6.96 18.45
C GLU A 2 -16.12 7.58 17.08
N VAL A 3 -17.27 7.19 16.53
CA VAL A 3 -17.82 7.81 15.33
C VAL A 3 -18.09 9.26 15.72
N SER A 4 -17.26 10.17 15.24
CA SER A 4 -17.49 11.61 15.44
C SER A 4 -18.89 11.97 14.92
N GLY A 5 -19.58 12.93 15.53
CA GLY A 5 -20.91 13.37 15.06
C GLY A 5 -20.93 13.76 13.57
N LYS A 6 -19.79 14.23 13.04
CA LYS A 6 -19.59 14.53 11.60
C LYS A 6 -19.78 13.31 10.69
N THR A 7 -19.35 12.12 11.11
CA THR A 7 -19.48 10.89 10.30
C THR A 7 -20.94 10.44 10.17
N PHE A 8 -21.79 10.71 11.17
CA PHE A 8 -23.21 10.37 11.13
C PHE A 8 -24.01 11.32 10.22
N ASP A 9 -23.78 12.63 10.31
CA ASP A 9 -24.39 13.63 9.42
C ASP A 9 -23.98 13.40 7.95
N LEU A 10 -22.73 12.98 7.72
CA LEU A 10 -22.27 12.60 6.38
C LEU A 10 -22.94 11.32 5.88
N ALA A 11 -23.09 10.27 6.68
CA ALA A 11 -23.78 9.05 6.26
C ALA A 11 -25.25 9.32 5.88
N GLN A 12 -25.93 10.22 6.60
CA GLN A 12 -27.30 10.64 6.30
C GLN A 12 -27.38 11.46 5.00
N ALA A 13 -26.44 12.38 4.77
CA ALA A 13 -26.32 13.11 3.51
C ALA A 13 -25.99 12.19 2.32
N VAL A 14 -25.20 11.14 2.54
CA VAL A 14 -24.84 10.11 1.55
C VAL A 14 -26.02 9.22 1.20
N GLY A 15 -26.82 8.80 2.18
CA GLY A 15 -28.07 8.08 1.91
C GLY A 15 -29.03 8.90 1.05
N GLN A 16 -29.13 10.21 1.30
CA GLN A 16 -29.97 11.11 0.49
C GLN A 16 -29.40 11.37 -0.90
N HIS A 17 -28.07 11.55 -1.05
CA HIS A 17 -27.41 11.73 -2.34
C HIS A 17 -27.52 10.46 -3.20
N HIS A 18 -27.19 9.30 -2.65
CA HIS A 18 -27.26 8.03 -3.35
C HIS A 18 -28.70 7.69 -3.76
N THR A 19 -29.68 7.95 -2.90
CA THR A 19 -31.12 7.79 -3.25
C THR A 19 -31.53 8.72 -4.39
N ARG A 20 -31.09 9.99 -4.37
CA ARG A 20 -31.34 10.92 -5.48
C ARG A 20 -30.64 10.46 -6.75
N GLN A 21 -29.38 10.04 -6.67
CA GLN A 21 -28.60 9.54 -7.80
C GLN A 21 -29.31 8.35 -8.44
N ILE A 22 -29.64 7.30 -7.67
CA ILE A 22 -30.40 6.13 -8.15
C ILE A 22 -31.68 6.57 -8.87
N TYR A 23 -32.43 7.49 -8.27
CA TYR A 23 -33.67 7.99 -8.86
C TYR A 23 -33.45 8.70 -10.21
N TYR A 24 -32.45 9.58 -10.31
CA TYR A 24 -32.10 10.26 -11.57
C TYR A 24 -31.56 9.31 -12.63
N THR A 25 -30.71 8.36 -12.23
CA THR A 25 -30.10 7.35 -13.10
C THR A 25 -31.17 6.45 -13.71
N ALA A 26 -32.13 5.99 -12.89
CA ALA A 26 -33.25 5.14 -13.33
C ALA A 26 -34.20 5.86 -14.32
N GLN A 27 -34.42 7.17 -14.16
CA GLN A 27 -35.30 7.93 -15.07
C GLN A 27 -34.73 8.09 -16.49
N ARG A 28 -33.42 7.95 -16.67
CA ARG A 28 -32.74 8.19 -17.95
C ARG A 28 -32.09 6.93 -18.54
N GLU A 29 -32.25 5.79 -17.89
CA GLU A 29 -31.70 4.52 -18.36
C GLU A 29 -32.22 4.17 -19.77
N GLY A 30 -31.31 3.83 -20.67
CA GLY A 30 -31.65 3.48 -22.06
C GLY A 30 -32.02 4.67 -22.95
N ALA A 31 -32.00 5.91 -22.44
CA ALA A 31 -32.18 7.10 -23.26
C ALA A 31 -30.97 7.34 -24.19
N SER A 32 -31.19 8.04 -25.31
CA SER A 32 -30.08 8.46 -26.19
C SER A 32 -29.12 9.40 -25.47
N SER A 33 -27.82 9.32 -25.78
CA SER A 33 -26.81 10.22 -25.23
C SER A 33 -27.14 11.69 -25.53
N PRO A 34 -27.01 12.60 -24.54
CA PRO A 34 -27.18 14.04 -24.76
C PRO A 34 -26.16 14.54 -25.77
N ARG A 35 -26.61 15.43 -26.66
CA ARG A 35 -25.74 16.06 -27.65
C ARG A 35 -25.16 17.34 -27.06
N TYR A 36 -23.87 17.30 -26.72
CA TYR A 36 -23.13 18.50 -26.37
C TYR A 36 -22.69 19.25 -27.63
N SER A 37 -22.74 20.57 -27.58
CA SER A 37 -21.96 21.44 -28.46
C SER A 37 -20.53 21.62 -27.92
N ARG A 38 -19.59 22.00 -28.79
CA ARG A 38 -18.20 22.31 -28.36
C ARG A 38 -18.16 23.44 -27.32
N ALA A 39 -19.08 24.41 -27.42
CA ALA A 39 -19.16 25.53 -26.50
C ALA A 39 -19.64 25.09 -25.10
N GLU A 40 -20.69 24.26 -25.03
CA GLU A 40 -21.18 23.72 -23.76
C GLU A 40 -20.12 22.85 -23.07
N LEU A 41 -19.40 22.03 -23.83
CA LEU A 41 -18.32 21.21 -23.28
C LEU A 41 -17.16 22.05 -22.75
N ALA A 42 -16.76 23.10 -23.47
CA ALA A 42 -15.73 24.02 -22.99
C ALA A 42 -16.17 24.76 -21.72
N GLN A 43 -17.43 25.18 -21.64
CA GLN A 43 -17.99 25.84 -20.45
C GLN A 43 -18.04 24.88 -19.26
N GLN A 44 -18.41 23.61 -19.48
CA GLN A 44 -18.42 22.59 -18.43
C GLN A 44 -17.01 22.34 -17.90
N LEU A 45 -16.02 22.16 -18.77
CA LEU A 45 -14.62 21.97 -18.36
C LEU A 45 -14.07 23.17 -17.59
N LEU A 46 -14.45 24.39 -17.99
CA LEU A 46 -14.08 25.61 -17.26
C LEU A 46 -14.69 25.62 -15.85
N ALA A 47 -15.97 25.24 -15.72
CA ALA A 47 -16.66 25.16 -14.45
C ALA A 47 -16.04 24.10 -13.52
N ASP A 48 -15.75 22.90 -14.06
CA ASP A 48 -15.08 21.82 -13.33
C ASP A 48 -13.68 22.26 -12.85
N ASN A 49 -12.90 22.94 -13.71
CA ASN A 49 -11.59 23.46 -13.34
C ASN A 49 -11.66 24.53 -12.24
N GLN A 50 -12.68 25.40 -12.25
CA GLN A 50 -12.87 26.41 -11.20
C GLN A 50 -13.26 25.77 -9.85
N LEU A 51 -14.07 24.71 -9.88
CA LEU A 51 -14.51 23.99 -8.68
C LEU A 51 -13.36 23.24 -7.99
N ALA A 52 -12.39 22.74 -8.77
CA ALA A 52 -11.19 22.07 -8.26
C ALA A 52 -10.40 22.91 -7.23
N PHE A 53 -10.52 24.24 -7.28
CA PHE A 53 -9.75 25.17 -6.44
C PHE A 53 -10.57 25.91 -5.38
N THR A 54 -11.91 25.82 -5.37
CA THR A 54 -12.74 26.79 -4.65
C THR A 54 -13.74 26.23 -3.64
N SER A 55 -13.95 24.91 -3.51
CA SER A 55 -14.93 24.43 -2.55
C SER A 55 -14.65 23.03 -1.98
N TYR A 56 -14.69 22.97 -0.64
CA TYR A 56 -14.81 21.81 0.26
C TYR A 56 -13.52 21.30 0.94
N PRO A 57 -13.52 21.13 2.28
CA PRO A 57 -12.33 20.75 3.03
C PRO A 57 -11.86 19.31 2.80
N ASP A 58 -12.71 18.40 2.29
CA ASP A 58 -12.34 17.01 1.98
C ASP A 58 -13.06 16.52 0.71
N PRO A 59 -12.35 16.11 -0.37
CA PRO A 59 -12.95 15.43 -1.53
C PRO A 59 -13.51 14.07 -1.12
N ALA A 60 -14.50 13.57 -1.85
CA ALA A 60 -15.03 12.23 -1.64
C ALA A 60 -14.81 11.34 -2.86
N PHE A 61 -14.58 10.07 -2.57
CA PHE A 61 -14.38 9.02 -3.53
C PHE A 61 -15.45 7.95 -3.29
N VAL A 62 -16.35 7.78 -4.26
CA VAL A 62 -17.45 6.83 -4.18
C VAL A 62 -17.04 5.54 -4.87
N VAL A 63 -17.16 4.45 -4.15
CA VAL A 63 -17.03 3.09 -4.64
C VAL A 63 -18.42 2.52 -4.67
N ASP A 64 -19.08 2.73 -5.81
CA ASP A 64 -20.41 2.22 -6.08
C ASP A 64 -20.28 0.93 -6.90
N ARG A 65 -20.76 -0.20 -6.37
CA ARG A 65 -20.73 -1.49 -7.07
C ARG A 65 -22.07 -1.73 -7.74
N PRO A 66 -22.12 -1.50 -9.06
CA PRO A 66 -22.30 -2.63 -9.96
C PRO A 66 -21.20 -2.62 -11.03
N ALA A 67 -19.95 -2.85 -10.59
CA ALA A 67 -18.79 -2.74 -11.46
C ALA A 67 -18.79 -3.81 -12.56
N HIS A 68 -18.77 -3.38 -13.82
CA HIS A 68 -18.51 -4.25 -14.94
C HIS A 68 -17.02 -4.65 -14.93
N PRO A 69 -16.65 -5.89 -15.31
CA PRO A 69 -15.24 -6.27 -15.40
C PRO A 69 -14.54 -5.44 -16.49
N PRO A 70 -13.21 -5.25 -16.40
CA PRO A 70 -12.45 -4.60 -17.47
C PRO A 70 -12.62 -5.35 -18.79
N CYS A 71 -12.54 -4.63 -19.91
CA CYS A 71 -12.63 -5.26 -21.23
C CYS A 71 -11.36 -6.08 -21.52
N SER A 72 -11.51 -7.41 -21.51
CA SER A 72 -10.46 -8.37 -21.84
C SER A 72 -10.39 -8.76 -23.33
N THR A 73 -11.25 -8.18 -24.17
CA THR A 73 -11.28 -8.45 -25.63
C THR A 73 -10.33 -7.49 -26.35
N ALA A 74 -9.53 -7.99 -27.29
CA ALA A 74 -8.64 -7.15 -28.11
C ALA A 74 -9.43 -6.14 -28.93
N LEU A 75 -8.88 -4.94 -29.14
CA LEU A 75 -9.56 -3.85 -29.83
C LEU A 75 -10.00 -4.24 -31.25
N GLU A 76 -9.18 -5.03 -31.96
CA GLU A 76 -9.47 -5.53 -33.31
C GLU A 76 -10.71 -6.45 -33.39
N SER A 77 -11.11 -7.04 -32.27
CA SER A 77 -12.27 -7.93 -32.17
C SER A 77 -13.55 -7.20 -31.72
N LEU A 78 -13.47 -5.90 -31.45
CA LEU A 78 -14.62 -5.09 -31.01
C LEU A 78 -15.28 -4.38 -32.19
N ASN A 79 -16.60 -4.15 -32.07
CA ASN A 79 -17.35 -3.44 -33.10
C ASN A 79 -17.26 -1.92 -32.89
N ARG A 80 -16.80 -1.20 -33.91
CA ARG A 80 -16.73 0.26 -33.85
C ARG A 80 -18.13 0.87 -33.85
N VAL A 81 -18.37 1.82 -32.96
CA VAL A 81 -19.60 2.61 -32.90
C VAL A 81 -19.31 4.11 -32.72
N ASN A 82 -20.32 4.96 -32.98
CA ASN A 82 -20.22 6.41 -32.84
C ASN A 82 -20.74 6.89 -31.49
N LEU A 83 -20.36 8.10 -31.06
CA LEU A 83 -20.79 8.67 -29.78
C LEU A 83 -22.31 8.79 -29.65
N THR A 84 -22.98 9.11 -30.76
CA THR A 84 -24.44 9.26 -30.84
C THR A 84 -25.22 7.96 -30.73
N SER A 85 -24.54 6.81 -30.83
CA SER A 85 -25.16 5.49 -30.69
C SER A 85 -25.10 4.94 -29.26
N LEU A 86 -24.42 5.63 -28.34
CA LEU A 86 -24.35 5.25 -26.94
C LEU A 86 -25.67 5.57 -26.24
N LEU A 87 -26.08 4.67 -25.35
CA LEU A 87 -27.26 4.82 -24.51
C LEU A 87 -26.84 5.11 -23.07
N VAL A 88 -27.60 5.97 -22.39
CA VAL A 88 -27.35 6.39 -21.02
C VAL A 88 -27.52 5.21 -20.05
N ASN A 89 -26.53 5.03 -19.19
CA ASN A 89 -26.39 3.95 -18.20
C ASN A 89 -26.40 2.54 -18.80
N VAL A 90 -26.03 2.40 -20.07
CA VAL A 90 -25.86 1.11 -20.75
C VAL A 90 -24.38 0.85 -20.98
N HIS A 91 -23.90 -0.32 -20.53
CA HIS A 91 -22.55 -0.78 -20.82
C HIS A 91 -22.50 -1.39 -22.23
N ASN A 92 -21.77 -0.76 -23.13
CA ASN A 92 -21.76 -1.10 -24.56
C ASN A 92 -20.81 -2.28 -24.86
N LYS A 93 -21.12 -3.47 -24.31
CA LYS A 93 -20.30 -4.69 -24.46
C LYS A 93 -20.00 -5.04 -25.92
N GLY A 94 -18.80 -5.51 -26.18
CA GLY A 94 -18.36 -5.91 -27.53
C GLY A 94 -18.26 -4.75 -28.53
N LYS A 95 -18.29 -3.50 -28.07
CA LYS A 95 -18.18 -2.29 -28.88
C LYS A 95 -17.01 -1.41 -28.44
N PHE A 96 -16.57 -0.52 -29.30
CA PHE A 96 -15.65 0.56 -28.94
C PHE A 96 -15.99 1.87 -29.66
N VAL A 97 -15.63 3.00 -29.05
CA VAL A 97 -15.69 4.32 -29.68
C VAL A 97 -14.28 4.79 -29.97
N LEU A 98 -14.06 5.32 -31.18
CA LEU A 98 -12.82 6.01 -31.53
C LEU A 98 -13.08 7.52 -31.45
N ALA A 99 -12.28 8.22 -30.66
CA ALA A 99 -12.39 9.66 -30.48
C ALA A 99 -11.03 10.32 -30.30
N ARG A 100 -10.94 11.60 -30.61
CA ARG A 100 -9.77 12.44 -30.37
C ARG A 100 -10.01 13.32 -29.14
N GLN A 101 -9.03 13.39 -28.25
CA GLN A 101 -9.07 14.27 -27.10
C GLN A 101 -9.19 15.74 -27.57
N THR A 102 -10.07 16.50 -26.91
CA THR A 102 -10.29 17.92 -27.17
C THR A 102 -10.46 18.70 -25.85
N GLY A 103 -10.11 19.99 -25.88
CA GLY A 103 -10.12 20.84 -24.69
C GLY A 103 -8.99 20.54 -23.70
N GLN A 104 -9.11 21.10 -22.50
CA GLN A 104 -8.15 20.90 -21.41
C GLN A 104 -8.46 19.60 -20.65
N LEU A 105 -7.42 18.94 -20.13
CA LEU A 105 -7.57 17.90 -19.12
C LEU A 105 -7.58 18.56 -17.74
N VAL A 106 -8.70 18.43 -17.02
CA VAL A 106 -8.94 19.09 -15.73
C VAL A 106 -9.23 18.07 -14.65
N LEU A 107 -8.99 18.44 -13.39
CA LEU A 107 -9.40 17.64 -12.24
C LEU A 107 -10.79 18.13 -11.78
N SER A 108 -11.73 17.22 -11.60
CA SER A 108 -13.06 17.50 -11.02
C SER A 108 -13.28 16.54 -9.84
N ASP A 109 -13.42 17.07 -8.64
CA ASP A 109 -13.37 16.31 -7.37
C ASP A 109 -12.08 15.46 -7.25
N THR A 110 -12.20 14.14 -7.45
CA THR A 110 -11.05 13.23 -7.49
C THR A 110 -10.78 12.69 -8.90
N THR A 111 -11.60 12.98 -9.90
CA THR A 111 -11.59 12.31 -11.21
C THR A 111 -11.09 13.26 -12.30
N LEU A 112 -10.38 12.73 -13.30
CA LEU A 112 -9.96 13.54 -14.44
C LEU A 112 -11.04 13.64 -15.48
N VAL A 113 -11.20 14.84 -16.04
CA VAL A 113 -12.26 15.16 -16.99
C VAL A 113 -11.68 15.87 -18.21
N THR A 114 -12.12 15.48 -19.39
CA THR A 114 -11.73 16.13 -20.65
C THR A 114 -12.81 15.96 -21.72
N GLY A 115 -12.68 16.68 -22.83
CA GLY A 115 -13.53 16.49 -24.00
C GLY A 115 -12.99 15.41 -24.92
N VAL A 116 -13.90 14.74 -25.63
CA VAL A 116 -13.56 13.89 -26.76
C VAL A 116 -14.46 14.20 -27.95
N GLU A 117 -13.93 14.04 -29.16
CA GLU A 117 -14.62 14.27 -30.42
C GLU A 117 -14.49 13.05 -31.34
N ASP A 118 -15.59 12.53 -31.88
CA ASP A 118 -15.58 11.45 -32.87
C ASP A 118 -15.35 11.96 -34.31
N GLU A 119 -15.18 11.05 -35.27
CA GLU A 119 -14.88 11.42 -36.67
C GLU A 119 -15.97 12.23 -37.38
N HIS A 120 -17.18 12.24 -36.82
CA HIS A 120 -18.34 12.97 -37.34
C HIS A 120 -18.50 14.34 -36.66
N GLY A 121 -17.59 14.71 -35.75
CA GLY A 121 -17.61 15.97 -35.02
C GLY A 121 -18.57 15.97 -33.83
N ASN A 122 -19.12 14.81 -33.43
CA ASN A 122 -19.89 14.73 -32.18
C ASN A 122 -18.93 14.80 -31.01
N VAL A 123 -19.34 15.48 -29.93
CA VAL A 123 -18.52 15.63 -28.73
C VAL A 123 -19.19 15.03 -27.50
N ALA A 124 -18.36 14.53 -26.59
CA ALA A 124 -18.78 14.03 -25.29
C ALA A 124 -17.75 14.38 -24.22
N LEU A 125 -18.22 14.46 -22.97
CA LEU A 125 -17.36 14.55 -21.81
C LEU A 125 -16.80 13.15 -21.50
N LEU A 126 -15.50 13.04 -21.26
CA LEU A 126 -14.82 11.83 -20.82
C LEU A 126 -14.34 12.01 -19.38
N ARG A 127 -14.71 11.08 -18.50
CA ARG A 127 -14.22 10.97 -17.12
C ARG A 127 -13.32 9.75 -16.97
N LEU A 128 -12.13 9.95 -16.41
CA LEU A 128 -11.13 8.92 -16.16
C LEU A 128 -10.93 8.77 -14.64
N ASP A 129 -11.51 7.73 -14.05
CA ASP A 129 -11.40 7.44 -12.61
C ASP A 129 -10.07 6.79 -12.23
N THR A 130 -9.23 6.50 -13.22
CA THR A 130 -7.98 5.74 -13.10
C THR A 130 -6.79 6.58 -12.62
N HIS A 131 -6.93 7.91 -12.61
CA HIS A 131 -5.85 8.86 -12.31
C HIS A 131 -6.35 9.96 -11.37
N ASN A 132 -5.45 10.56 -10.59
CA ASN A 132 -5.78 11.58 -9.58
C ASN A 132 -5.07 12.93 -9.81
N ARG A 133 -4.38 13.10 -10.94
CA ARG A 133 -3.72 14.36 -11.30
C ARG A 133 -3.88 14.67 -12.76
N PRO A 134 -4.23 15.92 -13.11
CA PRO A 134 -4.21 16.34 -14.49
C PRO A 134 -2.75 16.45 -14.92
N GLY A 135 -2.42 15.82 -16.04
CA GLY A 135 -1.06 15.78 -16.53
C GLY A 135 -0.98 15.21 -17.92
N GLU A 136 0.05 15.64 -18.65
CA GLU A 136 0.37 15.12 -19.97
C GLU A 136 0.66 13.61 -19.95
N ASP A 137 1.03 13.06 -18.79
CA ASP A 137 1.30 11.63 -18.56
C ASP A 137 0.05 10.73 -18.61
N VAL A 138 -1.14 11.35 -18.61
CA VAL A 138 -2.43 10.68 -18.76
C VAL A 138 -2.84 10.67 -20.23
N LEU A 139 -3.07 11.86 -20.81
CA LEU A 139 -3.45 12.05 -22.21
C LEU A 139 -2.88 13.38 -22.73
N LEU A 140 -2.14 13.33 -23.84
CA LEU A 140 -1.68 14.53 -24.53
C LEU A 140 -2.85 15.21 -25.30
N PRO A 141 -2.79 16.53 -25.51
CA PRO A 141 -3.71 17.21 -26.40
C PRO A 141 -3.77 16.53 -27.78
N GLN A 142 -4.98 16.37 -28.33
CA GLN A 142 -5.20 15.74 -29.64
C GLN A 142 -4.86 14.23 -29.72
N THR A 143 -4.60 13.56 -28.60
CA THR A 143 -4.40 12.10 -28.58
C THR A 143 -5.65 11.41 -29.14
N ILE A 144 -5.44 10.44 -30.02
CA ILE A 144 -6.51 9.59 -30.55
C ILE A 144 -6.62 8.36 -29.66
N ILE A 145 -7.81 8.11 -29.15
CA ILE A 145 -8.09 7.00 -28.24
C ILE A 145 -9.22 6.14 -28.78
N ALA A 146 -9.11 4.84 -28.53
CA ALA A 146 -10.23 3.92 -28.58
C ALA A 146 -10.68 3.61 -27.15
N ILE A 147 -11.96 3.84 -26.87
CA ILE A 147 -12.60 3.54 -25.59
C ILE A 147 -13.38 2.24 -25.77
N LYS A 148 -12.90 1.17 -25.15
CA LYS A 148 -13.48 -0.18 -25.17
C LYS A 148 -14.68 -0.23 -24.24
N GLU A 149 -15.73 -0.90 -24.70
CA GLU A 149 -17.01 -1.07 -23.98
C GLU A 149 -17.48 0.20 -23.24
N PRO A 150 -17.61 1.35 -23.92
CA PRO A 150 -17.82 2.62 -23.26
C PRO A 150 -19.12 2.62 -22.44
N HIS A 151 -19.00 2.99 -21.16
CA HIS A 151 -20.13 3.23 -20.29
C HIS A 151 -20.48 4.72 -20.33
N PHE A 152 -21.67 5.05 -20.83
CA PHE A 152 -22.15 6.42 -20.89
C PHE A 152 -23.02 6.72 -19.66
N ALA A 153 -22.42 7.24 -18.60
CA ALA A 153 -23.06 7.49 -17.32
C ALA A 153 -23.74 8.86 -17.25
N CYS A 154 -24.85 8.94 -16.51
CA CYS A 154 -25.45 10.21 -16.11
C CYS A 154 -25.46 10.30 -14.58
N ALA A 155 -24.66 11.22 -14.03
CA ALA A 155 -24.50 11.38 -12.59
C ALA A 155 -24.64 12.83 -12.16
N LEU A 156 -25.25 13.02 -10.99
CA LEU A 156 -25.16 14.26 -10.23
C LEU A 156 -23.73 14.43 -9.72
N GLN A 157 -23.27 15.67 -9.59
CA GLN A 157 -22.06 15.96 -8.82
C GLN A 157 -22.22 15.39 -7.39
N TYR A 158 -21.12 15.00 -6.76
CA TYR A 158 -21.16 14.36 -5.44
C TYR A 158 -21.71 15.30 -4.34
N ARG A 159 -21.57 16.61 -4.51
CA ARG A 159 -22.24 17.65 -3.70
C ARG A 159 -22.97 18.65 -4.60
N PRO A 160 -24.11 18.24 -5.18
CA PRO A 160 -24.84 19.09 -6.12
C PRO A 160 -25.42 20.29 -5.36
N ARG A 161 -25.21 21.49 -5.90
CA ARG A 161 -25.90 22.70 -5.45
C ARG A 161 -27.36 22.66 -5.91
N ALA A 162 -28.20 23.43 -5.23
CA ALA A 162 -29.60 23.58 -5.64
C ALA A 162 -29.66 24.11 -7.08
N GLY A 163 -30.18 23.29 -8.00
CA GLY A 163 -30.28 23.61 -9.42
C GLY A 163 -29.20 22.98 -10.32
N ASP A 164 -28.21 22.26 -9.78
CA ASP A 164 -27.23 21.54 -10.61
C ASP A 164 -27.91 20.40 -11.37
N GLU A 165 -27.72 20.38 -12.69
CA GLU A 165 -28.19 19.30 -13.57
C GLU A 165 -27.19 18.13 -13.60
N ALA A 166 -27.70 16.91 -13.83
CA ALA A 166 -26.85 15.74 -13.99
C ALA A 166 -26.03 15.83 -15.28
N SER A 167 -24.69 15.73 -15.16
CA SER A 167 -23.79 15.72 -16.31
C SER A 167 -23.73 14.32 -16.94
N ALA A 168 -23.90 14.25 -18.26
CA ALA A 168 -23.76 13.03 -19.02
C ALA A 168 -22.34 12.91 -19.57
N HIS A 169 -21.71 11.76 -19.39
CA HIS A 169 -20.31 11.56 -19.72
C HIS A 169 -20.00 10.10 -20.01
N ILE A 170 -18.92 9.87 -20.76
CA ILE A 170 -18.30 8.55 -20.84
C ILE A 170 -17.47 8.36 -19.58
N LEU A 171 -17.70 7.27 -18.86
CA LEU A 171 -16.98 6.91 -17.66
C LEU A 171 -16.01 5.77 -17.97
N VAL A 172 -14.72 5.99 -17.69
CA VAL A 172 -13.67 4.97 -17.77
C VAL A 172 -13.14 4.72 -16.38
N GLN A 173 -13.38 3.51 -15.88
CA GLN A 173 -12.95 3.09 -14.55
C GLN A 173 -11.74 2.15 -14.60
N HIS A 174 -11.51 1.47 -15.72
CA HIS A 174 -10.36 0.58 -15.92
C HIS A 174 -9.36 1.20 -16.88
N ILE A 175 -8.08 1.18 -16.52
CA ILE A 175 -7.02 1.82 -17.31
C ILE A 175 -6.80 1.11 -18.66
N SER A 176 -7.08 -0.20 -18.71
CA SER A 176 -6.95 -1.03 -19.92
C SER A 176 -8.07 -0.81 -20.94
N ASP A 177 -9.14 -0.10 -20.58
CA ASP A 177 -10.27 0.13 -21.49
C ASP A 177 -10.00 1.30 -22.45
N VAL A 178 -8.91 2.03 -22.27
CA VAL A 178 -8.49 3.11 -23.15
C VAL A 178 -7.20 2.72 -23.86
N VAL A 179 -7.28 2.59 -25.18
CA VAL A 179 -6.14 2.30 -26.04
C VAL A 179 -5.75 3.59 -26.76
N GLN A 180 -4.52 4.06 -26.57
CA GLN A 180 -3.98 5.18 -27.34
C GLN A 180 -3.54 4.68 -28.71
N LEU A 181 -4.07 5.29 -29.78
CA LEU A 181 -3.74 4.94 -31.15
C LEU A 181 -2.75 5.95 -31.72
N LEU A 182 -1.77 5.43 -32.46
CA LEU A 182 -0.83 6.29 -33.18
C LEU A 182 -1.57 7.03 -34.31
N PRO A 183 -1.20 8.29 -34.60
CA PRO A 183 -1.78 9.01 -35.73
C PRO A 183 -1.61 8.31 -37.09
N THR A 184 -0.65 7.39 -37.19
CA THR A 184 -0.34 6.58 -38.38
C THR A 184 -1.09 5.25 -38.44
N ASP A 185 -1.83 4.86 -37.38
CA ASP A 185 -2.54 3.59 -37.30
C ASP A 185 -3.69 3.52 -38.34
N LEU A 186 -3.80 2.40 -39.05
CA LEU A 186 -4.79 2.20 -40.11
C LEU A 186 -6.24 2.18 -39.61
N ARG A 187 -6.47 1.98 -38.31
CA ARG A 187 -7.79 2.07 -37.68
C ARG A 187 -8.23 3.50 -37.44
N VAL A 188 -7.29 4.46 -37.41
CA VAL A 188 -7.59 5.89 -37.23
C VAL A 188 -8.23 6.46 -38.50
N PRO A 189 -9.38 7.16 -38.41
CA PRO A 189 -10.04 7.76 -39.57
C PRO A 189 -9.18 8.76 -40.31
N ASN A 190 -9.38 8.91 -41.62
CA ASN A 190 -8.63 9.86 -42.45
C ASN A 190 -8.71 11.31 -41.94
N SER A 191 -9.81 11.70 -41.27
CA SER A 191 -9.96 13.04 -40.67
C SER A 191 -9.03 13.29 -39.48
N PHE A 192 -8.54 12.22 -38.84
CA PHE A 192 -7.63 12.28 -37.69
C PHE A 192 -6.22 11.75 -38.00
N ARG A 193 -6.06 11.01 -39.10
CA ARG A 193 -4.81 10.35 -39.48
C ARG A 193 -3.73 11.36 -39.87
N ALA A 194 -2.49 11.12 -39.43
CA ALA A 194 -1.35 11.90 -39.87
C ALA A 194 -1.01 11.64 -41.34
N VAL A 195 -0.57 12.67 -42.04
CA VAL A 195 -0.04 12.55 -43.40
C VAL A 195 1.41 12.11 -43.32
N VAL A 196 1.69 10.90 -43.82
CA VAL A 196 3.04 10.33 -43.92
C VAL A 196 3.46 10.39 -45.39
N ASP A 197 4.62 10.99 -45.64
CA ASP A 197 5.25 11.07 -46.96
C ASP A 197 6.13 9.84 -47.22
N ASP A 198 7.37 9.86 -46.73
CA ASP A 198 8.32 8.75 -46.76
C ASP A 198 8.57 8.29 -45.31
N GLY A 199 8.45 7.00 -45.04
CA GLY A 199 8.49 6.44 -43.69
C GLY A 199 9.76 6.82 -42.93
N ASN A 200 10.92 6.78 -43.59
CA ASN A 200 12.20 7.12 -42.96
C ASN A 200 12.38 8.62 -42.75
N THR A 201 11.95 9.45 -43.71
CA THR A 201 11.94 10.92 -43.57
C THR A 201 11.00 11.35 -42.44
N TYR A 202 9.83 10.71 -42.33
CA TYR A 202 8.90 10.93 -41.24
C TYR A 202 9.50 10.50 -39.89
N ALA A 203 10.08 9.30 -39.81
CA ALA A 203 10.75 8.79 -38.62
C ALA A 203 11.88 9.73 -38.16
N LEU A 204 12.66 10.30 -39.08
CA LEU A 204 13.71 11.27 -38.75
C LEU A 204 13.12 12.55 -38.13
N ARG A 205 12.03 13.09 -38.69
CA ARG A 205 11.34 14.25 -38.08
C ARG A 205 10.80 13.92 -36.69
N CYS A 206 10.22 12.74 -36.50
CA CYS A 206 9.77 12.25 -35.20
C CYS A 206 10.93 12.16 -34.21
N LYS A 207 12.09 11.63 -34.61
CA LYS A 207 13.31 11.60 -33.80
C LYS A 207 13.74 13.01 -33.39
N GLU A 208 13.79 13.97 -34.30
CA GLU A 208 14.18 15.35 -34.01
C GLU A 208 13.22 16.04 -33.04
N LYS A 209 11.91 15.89 -33.25
CA LYS A 209 10.87 16.38 -32.33
C LYS A 209 10.97 15.73 -30.96
N GLY A 210 11.16 14.41 -30.92
CA GLY A 210 11.36 13.65 -29.68
C GLY A 210 12.59 14.11 -28.91
N ASN A 211 13.72 14.30 -29.59
CA ASN A 211 14.96 14.82 -29.00
C ASN A 211 14.76 16.24 -28.43
N LYS A 212 14.05 17.11 -29.15
CA LYS A 212 13.71 18.46 -28.68
C LYS A 212 12.81 18.40 -27.43
N ALA A 213 11.77 17.58 -27.45
CA ALA A 213 10.87 17.38 -26.30
C ALA A 213 11.61 16.83 -25.08
N LEU A 214 12.47 15.82 -25.28
CA LEU A 214 13.30 15.25 -24.22
C LEU A 214 14.24 16.29 -23.61
N LYS A 215 14.91 17.11 -24.44
CA LYS A 215 15.76 18.21 -23.96
C LYS A 215 14.98 19.23 -23.13
N ASN A 216 13.71 19.45 -23.45
CA ASN A 216 12.81 20.35 -22.73
C ASN A 216 12.15 19.71 -21.49
N GLY A 217 12.43 18.43 -21.18
CA GLY A 217 11.79 17.71 -20.09
C GLY A 217 10.35 17.26 -20.35
N GLN A 218 9.86 17.39 -21.59
CA GLN A 218 8.52 16.99 -22.00
C GLN A 218 8.51 15.49 -22.32
N LEU A 219 8.61 14.66 -21.28
CA LEU A 219 8.84 13.22 -21.42
C LEU A 219 7.76 12.49 -22.20
N VAL A 220 6.48 12.83 -21.98
CA VAL A 220 5.36 12.14 -22.61
C VAL A 220 5.26 12.51 -24.10
N HIS A 221 5.51 13.78 -24.42
CA HIS A 221 5.66 14.24 -25.80
C HIS A 221 6.82 13.53 -26.50
N ALA A 222 7.98 13.39 -25.85
CA ALA A 222 9.12 12.67 -26.40
C ALA A 222 8.77 11.18 -26.65
N LEU A 223 8.10 10.53 -25.71
CA LEU A 223 7.64 9.16 -25.84
C LEU A 223 6.71 8.97 -27.05
N ALA A 224 5.72 9.86 -27.20
CA ALA A 224 4.79 9.81 -28.32
C ALA A 224 5.51 9.91 -29.67
N GLN A 225 6.43 10.89 -29.80
CA GLN A 225 7.20 11.09 -31.03
C GLN A 225 8.13 9.92 -31.34
N TYR A 226 8.84 9.38 -30.35
CA TYR A 226 9.70 8.21 -30.59
C TYR A 226 8.90 6.96 -30.95
N THR A 227 7.74 6.74 -30.31
CA THR A 227 6.86 5.59 -30.62
C THR A 227 6.33 5.68 -32.04
N GLU A 228 5.88 6.87 -32.46
CA GLU A 228 5.44 7.12 -33.82
C GLU A 228 6.57 6.91 -34.83
N GLY A 229 7.77 7.41 -34.55
CA GLY A 229 8.95 7.23 -35.42
C GLY A 229 9.36 5.77 -35.59
N ILE A 230 9.33 4.97 -34.52
CA ILE A 230 9.61 3.52 -34.58
C ILE A 230 8.56 2.80 -35.44
N SER A 231 7.29 3.20 -35.37
CA SER A 231 6.21 2.53 -36.09
C SER A 231 6.29 2.64 -37.61
N VAL A 232 7.05 3.61 -38.15
CA VAL A 232 7.14 3.89 -39.59
C VAL A 232 8.56 3.79 -40.16
N SER A 233 9.58 3.58 -39.32
CA SER A 233 10.95 3.46 -39.80
C SER A 233 11.20 2.07 -40.39
N GLU A 234 11.89 2.03 -41.53
CA GLU A 234 12.33 0.81 -42.20
C GLU A 234 13.85 0.62 -42.14
N GLN A 235 14.57 1.53 -41.45
CA GLN A 235 16.02 1.52 -41.30
C GLN A 235 16.44 1.06 -39.91
N ASP A 236 17.23 -0.01 -39.83
CA ASP A 236 17.69 -0.59 -38.57
C ASP A 236 18.49 0.40 -37.71
N GLU A 237 19.45 1.15 -38.28
CA GLU A 237 20.27 2.09 -37.51
C GLU A 237 19.44 3.21 -36.89
N LEU A 238 18.49 3.77 -37.67
CA LEU A 238 17.57 4.82 -37.19
C LEU A 238 16.64 4.27 -36.12
N THR A 239 16.07 3.08 -36.34
CA THR A 239 15.19 2.39 -35.40
C THR A 239 15.91 2.11 -34.07
N HIS A 240 17.14 1.59 -34.11
CA HIS A 240 17.95 1.38 -32.91
C HIS A 240 18.21 2.68 -32.15
N ASP A 241 18.51 3.78 -32.83
CA ASP A 241 18.76 5.07 -32.17
C ASP A 241 17.50 5.64 -31.51
N ILE A 242 16.36 5.62 -32.22
CA ILE A 242 15.07 6.07 -31.66
C ILE A 242 14.66 5.20 -30.48
N THR A 243 14.76 3.87 -30.61
CA THR A 243 14.41 2.90 -29.56
C THR A 243 15.28 3.10 -28.33
N ARG A 244 16.60 3.31 -28.50
CA ARG A 244 17.49 3.61 -27.37
C ARG A 244 17.05 4.88 -26.65
N ASN A 245 16.70 5.95 -27.37
CA ASN A 245 16.21 7.19 -26.76
C ASN A 245 14.86 7.00 -26.07
N ARG A 246 13.96 6.20 -26.65
CA ARG A 246 12.69 5.82 -26.02
C ARG A 246 12.90 5.04 -24.71
N ALA A 247 13.90 4.15 -24.64
CA ALA A 247 14.30 3.48 -23.39
C ALA A 247 14.65 4.48 -22.27
N LEU A 248 15.38 5.55 -22.59
CA LEU A 248 15.71 6.61 -21.63
C LEU A 248 14.47 7.36 -21.16
N VAL A 249 13.51 7.61 -22.06
CA VAL A 249 12.23 8.24 -21.71
C VAL A 249 11.42 7.33 -20.81
N HIS A 250 11.30 6.03 -21.12
CA HIS A 250 10.65 5.04 -20.28
C HIS A 250 11.26 4.98 -18.88
N LEU A 251 12.59 4.96 -18.79
CA LEU A 251 13.32 5.01 -17.51
C LEU A 251 12.95 6.27 -16.69
N LYS A 252 12.92 7.44 -17.34
CA LYS A 252 12.54 8.71 -16.68
C LYS A 252 11.06 8.79 -16.28
N LEU A 253 10.19 8.04 -16.95
CA LEU A 253 8.77 7.89 -16.63
C LEU A 253 8.49 6.75 -15.64
N CYS A 254 9.53 6.06 -15.14
CA CYS A 254 9.41 4.90 -14.26
C CYS A 254 8.63 3.71 -14.88
N ARG A 255 8.72 3.55 -16.21
CA ARG A 255 8.23 2.40 -17.00
C ARG A 255 9.38 1.43 -17.24
N PHE A 256 9.83 0.77 -16.19
CA PHE A 256 11.08 0.02 -16.18
C PHE A 256 11.05 -1.23 -17.06
N ASP A 257 9.94 -1.95 -17.10
CA ASP A 257 9.79 -3.12 -17.99
C ASP A 257 9.99 -2.72 -19.46
N ALA A 258 9.27 -1.68 -19.91
CA ALA A 258 9.42 -1.14 -21.27
C ALA A 258 10.82 -0.58 -21.53
N ALA A 259 11.45 0.05 -20.53
CA ALA A 259 12.81 0.57 -20.64
C ALA A 259 13.84 -0.55 -20.85
N ILE A 260 13.70 -1.71 -20.19
CA ILE A 260 14.56 -2.88 -20.40
C ILE A 260 14.39 -3.41 -21.82
N VAL A 261 13.14 -3.61 -22.25
CA VAL A 261 12.82 -4.12 -23.61
C VAL A 261 13.41 -3.21 -24.69
N ASP A 262 13.16 -1.90 -24.61
CA ASP A 262 13.71 -0.94 -25.57
C ASP A 262 15.24 -0.85 -25.50
N ALA A 263 15.82 -0.87 -24.30
CA ALA A 263 17.27 -0.82 -24.14
C ALA A 263 17.93 -2.03 -24.83
N LEU A 264 17.50 -3.25 -24.51
CA LEU A 264 18.10 -4.47 -25.03
C LEU A 264 17.81 -4.69 -26.53
N SER A 265 16.63 -4.29 -27.03
CA SER A 265 16.33 -4.35 -28.46
C SER A 265 17.12 -3.32 -29.29
N SER A 266 17.64 -2.26 -28.67
CA SER A 266 18.46 -1.24 -29.34
C SER A 266 19.96 -1.57 -29.47
N LEU A 267 20.37 -2.77 -29.05
CA LEU A 267 21.76 -3.22 -29.14
C LEU A 267 22.16 -3.42 -30.61
N THR A 268 23.23 -2.74 -31.05
CA THR A 268 23.74 -2.85 -32.42
C THR A 268 24.58 -4.12 -32.60
N LYS A 269 25.17 -4.64 -31.51
CA LYS A 269 26.10 -5.79 -31.51
C LYS A 269 27.32 -5.59 -32.43
N GLY A 270 27.60 -4.35 -32.81
CA GLY A 270 28.76 -3.99 -33.62
C GLY A 270 30.05 -4.03 -32.81
N THR A 271 31.16 -4.37 -33.46
CA THR A 271 32.48 -4.44 -32.81
C THR A 271 33.24 -3.13 -32.83
N ASP A 272 32.78 -2.15 -33.61
CA ASP A 272 33.41 -0.85 -33.73
C ASP A 272 33.22 0.02 -32.45
N PRO A 273 34.10 1.00 -32.20
CA PRO A 273 34.04 1.81 -30.98
C PRO A 273 32.70 2.54 -30.78
N ARG A 274 32.04 2.98 -31.86
CA ARG A 274 30.76 3.69 -31.77
C ARG A 274 29.66 2.73 -31.34
N SER A 275 29.58 1.56 -31.96
CA SER A 275 28.63 0.49 -31.57
C SER A 275 28.81 0.09 -30.11
N LYS A 276 30.05 -0.17 -29.68
CA LYS A 276 30.33 -0.53 -28.27
C LYS A 276 29.87 0.55 -27.29
N SER A 277 30.10 1.83 -27.60
CA SER A 277 29.64 2.95 -26.77
C SER A 277 28.12 3.05 -26.71
N LEU A 278 27.44 2.78 -27.82
CA LEU A 278 25.98 2.78 -27.89
C LEU A 278 25.37 1.61 -27.11
N ASP A 279 25.95 0.42 -27.23
CA ASP A 279 25.54 -0.78 -26.51
C ASP A 279 25.81 -0.66 -25.00
N ALA A 280 26.93 -0.05 -24.61
CA ALA A 280 27.21 0.29 -23.20
C ALA A 280 26.09 1.16 -22.60
N LYS A 281 25.61 2.19 -23.33
CA LYS A 281 24.48 3.03 -22.88
C LYS A 281 23.18 2.25 -22.75
N ALA A 282 22.93 1.29 -23.65
CA ALA A 282 21.76 0.43 -23.57
C ALA A 282 21.81 -0.45 -22.31
N TYR A 283 22.92 -1.17 -22.08
CA TYR A 283 23.10 -1.98 -20.88
C TYR A 283 23.00 -1.16 -19.59
N TYR A 284 23.55 0.04 -19.54
CA TYR A 284 23.41 0.92 -18.38
C TYR A 284 21.94 1.26 -18.06
N ARG A 285 21.14 1.55 -19.09
CA ARG A 285 19.69 1.84 -18.94
C ARG A 285 18.91 0.59 -18.50
N ALA A 286 19.24 -0.57 -19.05
CA ALA A 286 18.66 -1.85 -18.64
C ALA A 286 19.00 -2.15 -17.16
N GLY A 287 20.26 -1.97 -16.75
CA GLY A 287 20.72 -2.15 -15.37
C GLY A 287 20.01 -1.23 -14.38
N LEU A 288 19.87 0.07 -14.70
CA LEU A 288 19.10 1.00 -13.88
C LEU A 288 17.63 0.59 -13.76
N SER A 289 17.03 0.08 -14.82
CA SER A 289 15.62 -0.32 -14.84
C SER A 289 15.39 -1.59 -14.02
N ALA A 290 16.23 -2.62 -14.20
CA ALA A 290 16.20 -3.85 -13.41
C ALA A 290 16.40 -3.57 -11.92
N TYR A 291 17.32 -2.65 -11.57
CA TYR A 291 17.52 -2.19 -10.20
C TYR A 291 16.23 -1.64 -9.57
N GLN A 292 15.49 -0.81 -10.31
CA GLN A 292 14.26 -0.18 -9.82
C GLN A 292 13.08 -1.17 -9.71
N LEU A 293 13.11 -2.27 -10.48
CA LEU A 293 12.18 -3.39 -10.33
C LEU A 293 12.55 -4.30 -9.15
N GLY A 294 13.72 -4.10 -8.53
CA GLY A 294 14.24 -4.96 -7.46
C GLY A 294 14.92 -6.24 -7.97
N ASP A 295 15.11 -6.39 -9.29
CA ASP A 295 15.86 -7.48 -9.88
C ASP A 295 17.36 -7.13 -9.87
N PHE A 296 17.95 -7.23 -8.69
CA PHE A 296 19.34 -6.87 -8.46
C PHE A 296 20.33 -7.82 -9.15
N GLN A 297 19.91 -9.06 -9.43
CA GLN A 297 20.74 -10.01 -10.16
C GLN A 297 20.88 -9.60 -11.63
N GLN A 298 19.75 -9.36 -12.32
CA GLN A 298 19.80 -8.85 -13.70
C GLN A 298 20.44 -7.46 -13.78
N ALA A 299 20.21 -6.59 -12.79
CA ALA A 299 20.87 -5.29 -12.72
C ALA A 299 22.40 -5.43 -12.71
N SER A 300 22.94 -6.34 -11.88
CA SER A 300 24.37 -6.63 -11.80
C SER A 300 24.92 -7.09 -13.16
N GLU A 301 24.25 -8.05 -13.79
CA GLU A 301 24.67 -8.61 -15.09
C GLU A 301 24.68 -7.56 -16.21
N HIS A 302 23.71 -6.63 -16.19
CA HIS A 302 23.67 -5.52 -17.13
C HIS A 302 24.78 -4.50 -16.88
N PHE A 303 25.06 -4.11 -15.63
CA PHE A 303 26.17 -3.20 -15.33
C PHE A 303 27.52 -3.83 -15.67
N GLU A 304 27.72 -5.12 -15.43
CA GLU A 304 28.91 -5.85 -15.87
C GLU A 304 29.02 -5.90 -17.39
N SER A 305 27.90 -6.07 -18.10
CA SER A 305 27.87 -6.02 -19.58
C SER A 305 28.28 -4.65 -20.10
N ASN A 306 27.83 -3.57 -19.47
CA ASN A 306 28.32 -2.22 -19.76
C ASN A 306 29.84 -2.12 -19.53
N LEU A 307 30.35 -2.54 -18.36
CA LEU A 307 31.76 -2.41 -18.00
C LEU A 307 32.70 -3.29 -18.84
N ARG A 308 32.19 -4.38 -19.45
CA ARG A 308 32.92 -5.14 -20.47
C ARG A 308 33.13 -4.35 -21.76
N LEU A 309 32.20 -3.46 -22.11
CA LEU A 309 32.27 -2.62 -23.31
C LEU A 309 32.99 -1.30 -23.06
N ASP A 310 32.79 -0.70 -21.89
CA ASP A 310 33.46 0.51 -21.41
C ASP A 310 33.93 0.33 -19.95
N PRO A 311 35.15 -0.19 -19.74
CA PRO A 311 35.71 -0.38 -18.40
C PRO A 311 35.94 0.92 -17.61
N THR A 312 35.80 2.08 -18.23
CA THR A 312 36.04 3.40 -17.60
C THR A 312 34.76 4.08 -17.13
N ASP A 313 33.59 3.46 -17.35
CA ASP A 313 32.29 3.98 -16.94
C ASP A 313 32.17 4.00 -15.39
N ARG A 314 32.32 5.21 -14.84
CA ARG A 314 32.25 5.46 -13.39
C ARG A 314 30.83 5.31 -12.84
N ASP A 315 29.81 5.59 -13.65
CA ASP A 315 28.42 5.48 -13.22
C ASP A 315 28.04 4.01 -13.07
N SER A 316 28.35 3.17 -14.05
CA SER A 316 28.13 1.71 -13.97
C SER A 316 28.93 1.09 -12.84
N THR A 317 30.17 1.54 -12.60
CA THR A 317 30.96 1.10 -11.44
C THR A 317 30.27 1.42 -10.11
N ARG A 318 29.72 2.65 -9.97
CA ARG A 318 28.98 3.07 -8.77
C ARG A 318 27.69 2.27 -8.59
N GLU A 319 26.90 2.12 -9.65
CA GLU A 319 25.63 1.39 -9.58
C GLU A 319 25.84 -0.11 -9.34
N LEU A 320 26.91 -0.71 -9.87
CA LEU A 320 27.28 -2.08 -9.54
C LEU A 320 27.62 -2.23 -8.05
N ALA A 321 28.42 -1.34 -7.48
CA ALA A 321 28.72 -1.36 -6.03
C ALA A 321 27.45 -1.19 -5.17
N ARG A 322 26.53 -0.31 -5.59
CA ARG A 322 25.23 -0.12 -4.95
C ARG A 322 24.36 -1.38 -5.06
N THR A 323 24.37 -2.05 -6.21
CA THR A 323 23.66 -3.32 -6.47
C THR A 323 24.22 -4.46 -5.62
N SER A 324 25.54 -4.57 -5.48
CA SER A 324 26.16 -5.56 -4.60
C SER A 324 25.71 -5.42 -3.14
N ALA A 325 25.48 -4.20 -2.66
CA ALA A 325 24.91 -4.00 -1.33
C ALA A 325 23.48 -4.53 -1.21
N ARG A 326 22.67 -4.48 -2.30
CA ARG A 326 21.31 -5.04 -2.34
C ARG A 326 21.32 -6.57 -2.32
N LEU A 327 22.26 -7.18 -3.06
CA LEU A 327 22.47 -8.63 -3.06
C LEU A 327 22.90 -9.15 -1.68
N VAL A 328 23.72 -8.39 -0.93
CA VAL A 328 24.06 -8.73 0.47
C VAL A 328 22.84 -8.68 1.38
N GLU A 329 21.98 -7.67 1.22
CA GLU A 329 20.74 -7.55 2.01
C GLU A 329 19.77 -8.71 1.77
N GLN A 330 19.72 -9.26 0.54
CA GLN A 330 18.95 -10.48 0.24
C GLN A 330 19.40 -11.69 1.08
N SER A 331 20.53 -11.64 1.77
CA SER A 331 20.98 -12.63 2.77
C SER A 331 20.54 -12.35 4.22
N GLY A 332 19.71 -11.34 4.45
CA GLY A 332 19.27 -10.90 5.78
C GLY A 332 20.25 -9.96 6.50
N LYS A 333 21.30 -9.50 5.80
CA LYS A 333 22.35 -8.65 6.37
C LYS A 333 22.11 -7.18 6.03
N TYR A 334 21.55 -6.45 6.98
CA TYR A 334 21.22 -5.03 6.84
C TYR A 334 22.06 -4.15 7.77
N ASP A 335 22.46 -2.98 7.28
CA ASP A 335 22.95 -1.89 8.10
C ASP A 335 21.78 -0.93 8.42
N PHE A 336 20.94 -1.34 9.38
CA PHE A 336 19.74 -0.57 9.72
C PHE A 336 20.06 0.84 10.23
N GLU A 337 21.18 1.04 10.93
CA GLU A 337 21.58 2.37 11.39
C GLU A 337 21.87 3.31 10.21
N LYS A 338 22.59 2.82 9.19
CA LYS A 338 22.83 3.60 7.97
C LYS A 338 21.55 3.88 7.20
N ILE A 339 20.65 2.90 7.09
CA ILE A 339 19.35 3.07 6.43
C ILE A 339 18.53 4.16 7.15
N ILE A 340 18.44 4.07 8.48
CA ILE A 340 17.71 5.04 9.31
C ILE A 340 18.32 6.43 9.23
N ALA A 341 19.64 6.54 9.24
CA ALA A 341 20.34 7.82 9.12
C ALA A 341 20.09 8.54 7.79
N ALA A 342 19.71 7.79 6.73
CA ALA A 342 19.36 8.36 5.43
C ALA A 342 17.91 8.83 5.32
N LEU A 343 17.04 8.49 6.29
CA LEU A 343 15.63 8.81 6.27
C LEU A 343 15.34 10.24 6.75
N SER A 344 14.34 10.85 6.12
CA SER A 344 13.72 12.08 6.59
C SER A 344 12.24 12.11 6.19
N THR A 345 11.47 13.06 6.72
CA THR A 345 10.09 13.25 6.27
C THR A 345 10.01 13.55 4.77
N SER A 346 10.99 14.26 4.21
CA SER A 346 11.06 14.55 2.76
C SER A 346 11.65 13.41 1.92
N LYS A 347 12.29 12.41 2.55
CA LYS A 347 12.86 11.22 1.89
C LYS A 347 12.44 9.97 2.65
N PRO A 348 11.15 9.58 2.53
CA PRO A 348 10.59 8.55 3.37
C PRO A 348 10.87 7.11 2.87
N ARG A 349 11.31 6.98 1.62
CA ARG A 349 11.54 5.70 0.95
C ARG A 349 13.00 5.29 1.09
N VAL A 350 13.23 4.05 1.49
CA VAL A 350 14.59 3.53 1.65
C VAL A 350 15.09 2.87 0.37
N ASP A 351 16.41 2.91 0.20
CA ASP A 351 17.10 2.04 -0.73
C ASP A 351 17.42 0.75 0.06
N ALA A 352 16.63 -0.30 -0.14
CA ALA A 352 16.64 -1.59 0.58
C ALA A 352 16.18 -2.73 -0.34
N ALA A 353 16.80 -3.90 -0.24
CA ALA A 353 16.34 -5.12 -0.89
C ALA A 353 15.45 -5.96 0.02
N ASP A 354 14.69 -6.86 -0.60
CA ASP A 354 13.89 -7.89 0.07
C ASP A 354 14.78 -8.99 0.67
N PHE A 355 14.36 -9.57 1.78
CA PHE A 355 14.87 -10.81 2.35
C PHE A 355 13.68 -11.72 2.67
N LEU A 356 13.37 -12.66 1.76
CA LEU A 356 12.15 -13.49 1.80
C LEU A 356 12.44 -15.00 1.76
N GLN A 357 13.70 -15.40 1.72
CA GLN A 357 14.11 -16.80 1.45
C GLN A 357 13.83 -17.79 2.60
N GLN A 358 13.50 -17.31 3.80
CA GLN A 358 13.14 -18.17 4.94
C GLN A 358 11.63 -18.46 5.04
N VAL A 359 10.84 -17.98 4.09
CA VAL A 359 9.40 -18.12 4.12
C VAL A 359 8.85 -18.63 2.79
N GLU A 360 7.71 -19.30 2.85
CA GLU A 360 6.97 -19.74 1.67
C GLU A 360 5.47 -19.61 1.90
N VAL A 361 4.72 -19.57 0.80
CA VAL A 361 3.27 -19.47 0.83
C VAL A 361 2.67 -20.85 0.65
N ARG A 362 1.82 -21.28 1.60
CA ARG A 362 1.08 -22.56 1.50
C ARG A 362 -0.39 -22.35 1.83
N ALA A 363 -1.21 -23.37 1.58
CA ALA A 363 -2.58 -23.39 2.07
C ALA A 363 -2.59 -23.43 3.61
N SER A 364 -3.41 -22.58 4.23
CA SER A 364 -3.66 -22.55 5.66
C SER A 364 -5.12 -22.99 5.90
N PRO A 365 -5.36 -24.18 6.49
CA PRO A 365 -6.72 -24.70 6.68
C PRO A 365 -7.63 -23.70 7.38
N GLY A 366 -8.79 -23.43 6.77
CA GLY A 366 -9.78 -22.47 7.28
C GLY A 366 -9.40 -20.99 7.18
N ARG A 367 -8.21 -20.66 6.65
CA ARG A 367 -7.66 -19.29 6.58
C ARG A 367 -7.12 -18.93 5.19
N GLY A 368 -7.41 -19.75 4.17
CA GLY A 368 -6.98 -19.50 2.80
C GLY A 368 -5.50 -19.85 2.61
N ARG A 369 -4.67 -18.83 2.32
CA ARG A 369 -3.21 -18.99 2.23
C ARG A 369 -2.56 -18.47 3.52
N GLY A 370 -1.38 -18.98 3.83
CA GLY A 370 -0.59 -18.55 4.98
C GLY A 370 0.89 -18.49 4.61
N LEU A 371 1.64 -17.75 5.42
CA LEU A 371 3.09 -17.71 5.36
C LEU A 371 3.67 -18.78 6.31
N PHE A 372 4.60 -19.60 5.82
CA PHE A 372 5.19 -20.71 6.58
C PHE A 372 6.71 -20.63 6.56
N SER A 373 7.35 -21.08 7.64
CA SER A 373 8.81 -21.08 7.74
C SER A 373 9.43 -22.22 6.91
N THR A 374 10.51 -21.93 6.18
CA THR A 374 11.32 -22.93 5.46
C THR A 374 12.56 -23.35 6.24
N ALA A 375 12.84 -22.68 7.37
CA ALA A 375 14.01 -22.89 8.23
C ALA A 375 13.62 -22.81 9.72
N PRO A 376 14.41 -23.37 10.65
CA PRO A 376 14.21 -23.09 12.07
C PRO A 376 14.65 -21.66 12.37
N ILE A 377 13.83 -20.90 13.08
CA ILE A 377 14.07 -19.49 13.41
C ILE A 377 14.00 -19.32 14.93
N LYS A 378 15.02 -18.73 15.54
CA LYS A 378 15.01 -18.48 17.00
C LYS A 378 14.27 -17.20 17.33
N MET A 379 13.70 -17.15 18.53
CA MET A 379 13.17 -15.90 19.08
C MET A 379 14.19 -14.77 18.93
N GLY A 380 13.76 -13.60 18.45
CA GLY A 380 14.66 -12.46 18.17
C GLY A 380 15.22 -12.41 16.76
N ASP A 381 15.33 -13.54 16.07
CA ASP A 381 15.91 -13.59 14.73
C ASP A 381 15.02 -12.90 13.69
N LEU A 382 15.68 -12.43 12.63
CA LEU A 382 15.02 -11.83 11.49
C LEU A 382 14.31 -12.92 10.68
N ILE A 383 12.99 -12.79 10.51
CA ILE A 383 12.19 -13.68 9.66
C ILE A 383 12.27 -13.21 8.21
N LEU A 384 11.93 -11.94 8.00
CA LEU A 384 11.95 -11.32 6.68
C LEU A 384 12.15 -9.81 6.76
N CYS A 385 12.64 -9.26 5.66
CA CYS A 385 12.52 -7.84 5.34
C CYS A 385 11.83 -7.72 3.98
N GLU A 386 10.85 -6.83 3.86
CA GLU A 386 10.15 -6.62 2.59
C GLU A 386 10.08 -5.14 2.26
N LYS A 387 10.55 -4.78 1.07
CA LYS A 387 10.41 -3.46 0.51
C LYS A 387 9.03 -3.32 -0.08
N ALA A 388 8.37 -2.20 0.21
CA ALA A 388 7.01 -1.97 -0.29
C ALA A 388 6.97 -1.97 -1.83
N THR A 389 5.98 -2.65 -2.39
CA THR A 389 5.68 -2.51 -3.83
C THR A 389 5.16 -1.12 -4.12
N CYS A 390 4.34 -0.55 -3.23
CA CYS A 390 3.82 0.81 -3.34
C CYS A 390 3.54 1.37 -1.96
N VAL A 391 3.95 2.62 -1.70
CA VAL A 391 3.54 3.43 -0.54
C VAL A 391 3.23 4.84 -1.01
N VAL A 392 2.14 5.41 -0.51
CA VAL A 392 1.83 6.84 -0.61
C VAL A 392 1.93 7.44 0.79
N TYR A 393 2.77 8.45 0.95
CA TYR A 393 2.90 9.27 2.15
C TYR A 393 2.04 10.54 2.02
N GLU A 394 1.56 11.08 3.14
CA GLU A 394 0.72 12.29 3.19
C GLU A 394 1.34 13.50 2.51
N ASN A 395 2.67 13.58 2.47
CA ASN A 395 3.41 14.68 1.86
C ASN A 395 3.90 14.39 0.44
N ASP A 396 3.60 13.22 -0.12
CA ASP A 396 3.85 12.98 -1.53
C ASP A 396 3.07 14.02 -2.33
N ILE A 397 3.67 14.50 -3.43
CA ILE A 397 2.94 15.27 -4.43
C ILE A 397 1.66 14.50 -4.70
N GLY A 398 0.52 15.21 -4.67
CA GLY A 398 -0.89 14.77 -4.77
C GLY A 398 -1.29 13.47 -4.09
N ALA A 399 -0.71 13.18 -2.92
CA ALA A 399 -1.49 12.62 -1.84
C ALA A 399 -2.57 13.64 -1.42
N TYR A 400 -3.72 13.14 -0.97
CA TYR A 400 -4.81 13.96 -0.50
C TYR A 400 -5.63 13.18 0.52
N GLU A 401 -6.22 13.91 1.46
CA GLU A 401 -7.24 13.37 2.34
C GLU A 401 -8.55 13.25 1.57
N THR A 402 -9.22 12.10 1.68
CA THR A 402 -10.49 11.85 0.99
C THR A 402 -11.42 11.09 1.91
N LEU A 403 -12.71 11.39 1.81
CA LEU A 403 -13.73 10.49 2.31
C LEU A 403 -13.94 9.37 1.29
N LYS A 404 -13.66 8.12 1.67
CA LYS A 404 -14.10 6.97 0.89
C LYS A 404 -15.51 6.58 1.31
N LEU A 405 -16.38 6.39 0.33
CA LEU A 405 -17.69 5.80 0.49
C LEU A 405 -17.71 4.46 -0.20
N ASP A 406 -17.93 3.40 0.55
CA ASP A 406 -18.10 2.05 0.04
C ASP A 406 -19.59 1.70 0.12
N VAL A 407 -20.28 1.85 -1.01
CA VAL A 407 -21.72 1.62 -1.10
C VAL A 407 -22.04 0.16 -0.80
N ALA A 408 -21.23 -0.77 -1.33
CA ALA A 408 -21.42 -2.20 -1.14
C ALA A 408 -21.31 -2.62 0.34
N ARG A 409 -20.49 -1.93 1.13
CA ARG A 409 -20.34 -2.17 2.57
C ARG A 409 -21.21 -1.25 3.45
N ALA A 410 -21.99 -0.34 2.86
CA ALA A 410 -22.66 0.73 3.58
C ALA A 410 -21.73 1.47 4.55
N ALA A 411 -20.48 1.70 4.15
CA ALA A 411 -19.42 2.22 5.01
C ALA A 411 -18.84 3.53 4.47
N ALA A 412 -18.49 4.43 5.38
CA ALA A 412 -17.83 5.71 5.07
C ALA A 412 -16.63 5.90 5.99
N TYR A 413 -15.47 6.20 5.42
CA TYR A 413 -14.26 6.41 6.21
C TYR A 413 -13.29 7.39 5.55
N THR A 414 -12.65 8.21 6.38
CA THR A 414 -11.63 9.17 5.93
C THR A 414 -10.29 8.47 5.72
N ILE A 415 -9.65 8.73 4.59
CA ILE A 415 -8.35 8.19 4.21
C ILE A 415 -7.42 9.36 3.88
N LYS A 416 -6.28 9.46 4.58
CA LYS A 416 -5.29 10.53 4.37
C LYS A 416 -4.41 10.37 3.12
N THR A 417 -4.51 9.22 2.45
CA THR A 417 -3.72 8.82 1.28
C THR A 417 -4.63 8.33 0.15
N GLY A 418 -5.71 9.07 -0.13
CA GLY A 418 -6.80 8.70 -1.04
C GLY A 418 -6.40 8.36 -2.49
N ALA A 419 -5.18 8.70 -2.89
CA ALA A 419 -4.62 8.41 -4.21
C ALA A 419 -4.11 6.97 -4.40
N MET A 420 -4.00 6.19 -3.33
CA MET A 420 -3.16 4.98 -3.32
C MET A 420 -3.54 3.94 -4.38
N HIS A 421 -4.83 3.67 -4.58
CA HIS A 421 -5.30 2.70 -5.58
C HIS A 421 -4.93 3.09 -7.00
N ARG A 422 -4.96 4.39 -7.32
CA ARG A 422 -4.57 4.91 -8.64
C ARG A 422 -3.07 4.90 -8.83
N VAL A 423 -2.30 5.22 -7.79
CA VAL A 423 -0.83 5.13 -7.83
C VAL A 423 -0.40 3.68 -8.05
N LEU A 424 -1.03 2.73 -7.34
CA LEU A 424 -0.76 1.30 -7.52
C LEU A 424 -1.19 0.82 -8.92
N LEU A 425 -2.42 1.14 -9.35
CA LEU A 425 -2.93 0.80 -10.68
C LEU A 425 -1.99 1.28 -11.78
N LYS A 426 -1.57 2.56 -11.72
CA LYS A 426 -0.62 3.13 -12.69
C LYS A 426 0.73 2.43 -12.61
N LYS A 427 1.25 2.14 -11.42
CA LYS A 427 2.53 1.42 -11.26
C LYS A 427 2.49 0.03 -11.89
N LEU A 428 1.40 -0.73 -11.71
CA LEU A 428 1.22 -2.05 -12.32
C LEU A 428 1.01 -1.97 -13.83
N HIS A 429 0.33 -0.93 -14.32
CA HIS A 429 0.16 -0.68 -15.75
C HIS A 429 1.49 -0.32 -16.44
N ASP A 430 2.27 0.56 -15.81
CA ASP A 430 3.57 1.02 -16.29
C ASP A 430 4.67 -0.06 -16.15
N ASN A 431 4.47 -1.03 -15.25
CA ASN A 431 5.38 -2.15 -14.98
C ASN A 431 4.60 -3.46 -14.79
N PRO A 432 4.13 -4.10 -15.89
CA PRO A 432 3.33 -5.32 -15.84
C PRO A 432 3.97 -6.49 -15.08
N SER A 433 5.31 -6.55 -14.99
CA SER A 433 6.01 -7.61 -14.22
C SER A 433 5.67 -7.60 -12.73
N LEU A 434 5.21 -6.47 -12.19
CA LEU A 434 4.79 -6.34 -10.79
C LEU A 434 3.36 -6.83 -10.54
N ALA A 435 2.54 -6.96 -11.58
CA ALA A 435 1.10 -7.23 -11.45
C ALA A 435 0.78 -8.60 -10.83
N PRO A 436 1.42 -9.73 -11.24
CA PRO A 436 1.07 -11.05 -10.70
C PRO A 436 1.20 -11.12 -9.17
N LYS A 437 2.28 -10.58 -8.62
CA LYS A 437 2.54 -10.57 -7.16
C LYS A 437 1.42 -9.85 -6.40
N VAL A 438 0.95 -8.70 -6.91
CA VAL A 438 -0.11 -7.90 -6.27
C VAL A 438 -1.50 -8.46 -6.51
N LEU A 439 -1.83 -8.84 -7.75
CA LEU A 439 -3.16 -9.35 -8.11
C LEU A 439 -3.43 -10.73 -7.52
N SER A 440 -2.39 -11.45 -7.11
CA SER A 440 -2.56 -12.71 -6.36
C SER A 440 -3.12 -12.49 -4.96
N LEU A 441 -3.07 -11.28 -4.39
CA LEU A 441 -3.47 -11.01 -3.01
C LEU A 441 -4.98 -11.12 -2.79
N TYR A 442 -5.39 -11.21 -1.53
CA TYR A 442 -6.80 -11.40 -1.18
C TYR A 442 -7.63 -10.15 -1.52
N ASP A 443 -8.63 -10.31 -2.38
CA ASP A 443 -9.53 -9.24 -2.84
C ASP A 443 -10.96 -9.38 -2.27
N GLY A 444 -11.13 -10.20 -1.23
CA GLY A 444 -12.44 -10.49 -0.64
C GLY A 444 -13.19 -11.65 -1.30
N GLN A 445 -12.65 -12.27 -2.35
CA GLN A 445 -13.23 -13.47 -2.96
C GLN A 445 -12.48 -14.75 -2.53
N PRO A 446 -13.16 -15.91 -2.48
CA PRO A 446 -12.50 -17.19 -2.26
C PRO A 446 -11.41 -17.43 -3.31
N SER A 447 -10.21 -17.83 -2.87
CA SER A 447 -9.09 -18.09 -3.79
C SER A 447 -9.46 -19.19 -4.79
N THR A 448 -9.40 -18.89 -6.07
CA THR A 448 -9.67 -19.83 -7.18
C THR A 448 -8.53 -20.80 -7.46
N GLY A 449 -7.46 -20.79 -6.64
CA GLY A 449 -6.43 -21.83 -6.64
C GLY A 449 -5.23 -21.61 -7.57
N SER A 450 -5.05 -20.44 -8.20
CA SER A 450 -3.75 -20.10 -8.83
C SER A 450 -2.91 -19.23 -7.88
N PRO A 451 -1.69 -19.65 -7.51
CA PRO A 451 -0.74 -18.84 -6.74
C PRO A 451 -0.36 -17.53 -7.44
N GLU A 452 -0.43 -17.51 -8.79
CA GLU A 452 -0.12 -16.37 -9.63
C GLU A 452 -1.21 -16.23 -10.71
N PRO A 453 -2.09 -15.21 -10.64
CA PRO A 453 -3.05 -14.99 -11.69
C PRO A 453 -2.34 -14.53 -12.95
N CYS A 454 -2.59 -15.21 -14.08
CA CYS A 454 -2.18 -14.70 -15.38
C CYS A 454 -2.85 -13.34 -15.59
N THR A 455 -2.05 -12.30 -15.75
CA THR A 455 -2.54 -10.96 -16.13
C THR A 455 -2.44 -10.89 -17.65
N PRO A 456 -3.52 -11.17 -18.40
CA PRO A 456 -3.42 -11.21 -19.85
C PRO A 456 -3.01 -9.83 -20.37
N LEU A 457 -2.06 -9.82 -21.30
CA LEU A 457 -1.74 -8.64 -22.08
C LEU A 457 -2.73 -8.56 -23.24
N VAL A 458 -3.54 -7.51 -23.25
CA VAL A 458 -4.51 -7.22 -24.31
C VAL A 458 -4.16 -5.86 -24.88
N ASP A 459 -4.02 -5.77 -26.21
CA ASP A 459 -3.59 -4.55 -26.90
C ASP A 459 -2.22 -4.03 -26.39
N GLY A 460 -1.34 -4.95 -25.95
CA GLY A 460 -0.01 -4.64 -25.40
C GLY A 460 0.01 -4.19 -23.94
N MET A 461 -1.15 -4.12 -23.26
CA MET A 461 -1.26 -3.64 -21.88
C MET A 461 -1.87 -4.70 -20.94
N PRO A 462 -1.49 -4.72 -19.65
CA PRO A 462 -2.12 -5.61 -18.68
C PRO A 462 -3.58 -5.21 -18.47
N VAL A 463 -4.48 -6.20 -18.49
CA VAL A 463 -5.88 -6.01 -18.09
C VAL A 463 -5.93 -5.86 -16.56
N LEU A 464 -6.27 -4.67 -16.08
CA LEU A 464 -6.27 -4.34 -14.64
C LEU A 464 -7.65 -3.90 -14.19
N ASP A 465 -8.18 -4.60 -13.18
CA ASP A 465 -9.44 -4.26 -12.55
C ASP A 465 -9.22 -3.24 -11.42
N PHE A 466 -9.79 -2.04 -11.59
CA PHE A 466 -9.74 -0.96 -10.62
C PHE A 466 -10.38 -1.33 -9.28
N PHE A 467 -11.52 -2.02 -9.32
CA PHE A 467 -12.25 -2.44 -8.13
C PHE A 467 -11.51 -3.58 -7.43
N GLN A 468 -10.92 -4.52 -8.18
CA GLN A 468 -10.08 -5.55 -7.59
C GLN A 468 -8.88 -4.94 -6.83
N ILE A 469 -8.14 -4.01 -7.46
CA ILE A 469 -7.00 -3.34 -6.80
C ILE A 469 -7.44 -2.61 -5.54
N HIS A 470 -8.60 -1.97 -5.61
CA HIS A 470 -9.18 -1.29 -4.47
C HIS A 470 -9.53 -2.26 -3.31
N GLU A 471 -10.04 -3.45 -3.61
CA GLU A 471 -10.29 -4.50 -2.62
C GLU A 471 -9.00 -5.09 -2.05
N ILE A 472 -8.00 -5.34 -2.90
CA ILE A 472 -6.66 -5.75 -2.47
C ILE A 472 -6.10 -4.76 -1.45
N LEU A 473 -6.22 -3.46 -1.70
CA LEU A 473 -5.78 -2.42 -0.76
C LEU A 473 -6.63 -2.31 0.51
N HIS A 474 -7.89 -2.71 0.45
CA HIS A 474 -8.74 -2.76 1.64
C HIS A 474 -8.24 -3.82 2.62
N TYR A 475 -7.94 -5.03 2.12
CA TYR A 475 -7.59 -6.18 2.96
C TYR A 475 -6.10 -6.33 3.28
N ASN A 476 -5.21 -5.80 2.43
CA ASN A 476 -3.76 -6.10 2.48
C ASN A 476 -2.88 -4.87 2.75
N CYS A 477 -3.46 -3.72 3.10
CA CYS A 477 -2.65 -2.53 3.38
C CYS A 477 -2.10 -2.47 4.80
N PHE A 478 -0.89 -1.96 4.92
CA PHE A 478 -0.32 -1.51 6.20
C PHE A 478 -0.16 0.01 6.24
N SER A 479 -0.15 0.55 7.44
CA SER A 479 0.21 1.94 7.72
C SER A 479 1.63 2.02 8.26
N THR A 480 2.40 2.99 7.77
CA THR A 480 3.76 3.31 8.21
C THR A 480 3.85 4.79 8.58
N GLY A 481 4.82 5.17 9.39
CA GLY A 481 5.07 6.54 9.80
C GLY A 481 6.54 6.89 9.85
N ILE A 482 6.87 8.15 9.57
CA ILE A 482 8.22 8.69 9.78
C ILE A 482 8.10 9.87 10.71
N ALA A 483 8.63 9.70 11.92
CA ALA A 483 8.68 10.77 12.89
C ALA A 483 9.46 11.97 12.34
N ARG A 484 9.01 13.19 12.63
CA ARG A 484 9.69 14.44 12.24
C ARG A 484 11.15 14.49 12.65
N ASN A 485 11.46 13.86 13.78
CA ASN A 485 12.82 13.62 14.23
C ASN A 485 12.92 12.14 14.61
N PRO A 486 13.32 11.26 13.66
CA PRO A 486 13.42 9.82 13.91
C PRO A 486 14.36 9.54 15.09
N SER A 487 15.42 10.35 15.19
CA SER A 487 16.36 10.27 16.29
C SER A 487 15.71 10.60 17.63
N SER A 488 14.77 11.53 17.78
CA SER A 488 14.16 11.83 19.10
C SER A 488 12.82 11.12 19.35
N CYS A 489 12.38 10.25 18.45
CA CYS A 489 11.09 9.56 18.57
C CYS A 489 11.13 8.51 19.69
N ARG A 490 10.06 8.45 20.49
CA ARG A 490 9.91 7.51 21.62
C ARG A 490 8.97 6.34 21.32
N ALA A 491 8.19 6.45 20.24
CA ALA A 491 7.34 5.38 19.77
C ALA A 491 8.19 4.33 19.01
N PRO A 492 7.69 3.10 18.83
CA PRO A 492 8.31 2.13 17.92
C PRO A 492 8.61 2.76 16.57
N PHE A 493 9.77 2.44 16.00
CA PHE A 493 10.17 2.94 14.71
C PHE A 493 9.13 2.52 13.66
N GLY A 494 8.67 3.49 12.86
CA GLY A 494 7.62 3.24 11.87
C GLY A 494 6.19 3.40 12.39
N ASP A 495 5.95 3.70 13.67
CA ASP A 495 4.59 3.86 14.21
C ASP A 495 3.92 5.12 13.62
N PRO A 496 2.83 4.99 12.84
CA PRO A 496 2.10 6.14 12.28
C PRO A 496 1.43 7.02 13.35
N ARG A 497 1.29 6.53 14.59
CA ARG A 497 0.74 7.27 15.73
C ARG A 497 1.80 8.12 16.44
N ALA A 498 3.07 8.02 16.04
CA ALA A 498 4.13 8.82 16.63
C ALA A 498 3.86 10.33 16.44
N TRP A 499 4.13 11.11 17.49
CA TRP A 499 3.85 12.54 17.49
C TRP A 499 4.57 13.27 16.34
N GLY A 500 3.79 13.95 15.50
CA GLY A 500 4.31 14.69 14.35
C GLY A 500 4.89 13.81 13.24
N ALA A 501 4.52 12.53 13.17
CA ALA A 501 4.91 11.65 12.07
C ALA A 501 4.21 12.03 10.77
N THR A 502 4.95 11.96 9.67
CA THR A 502 4.39 11.88 8.32
C THR A 502 3.90 10.45 8.12
N THR A 503 2.59 10.25 7.93
CA THR A 503 2.04 8.90 7.77
C THR A 503 2.02 8.47 6.31
N GLY A 504 2.06 7.17 6.07
CA GLY A 504 1.92 6.57 4.76
C GLY A 504 1.12 5.28 4.81
N ARG A 505 0.54 4.91 3.67
CA ARG A 505 -0.18 3.64 3.49
C ARG A 505 0.43 2.89 2.31
N GLY A 506 0.69 1.61 2.50
CA GLY A 506 1.49 0.80 1.60
C GLY A 506 1.01 -0.64 1.44
N ILE A 507 1.59 -1.34 0.47
CA ILE A 507 1.38 -2.77 0.25
C ILE A 507 2.72 -3.50 0.16
N TRP A 508 2.79 -4.62 0.88
CA TRP A 508 3.94 -5.51 1.00
C TRP A 508 3.44 -6.95 0.77
N PRO A 509 3.46 -7.44 -0.49
CA PRO A 509 2.65 -8.60 -0.84
C PRO A 509 2.97 -9.88 -0.05
N THR A 510 4.21 -10.09 0.39
CA THR A 510 4.61 -11.33 1.08
C THR A 510 4.11 -11.34 2.52
N VAL A 511 4.38 -10.27 3.28
CA VAL A 511 3.96 -10.17 4.68
C VAL A 511 2.45 -10.13 4.85
N THR A 512 1.70 -9.62 3.85
CA THR A 512 0.23 -9.62 3.89
C THR A 512 -0.39 -11.02 3.95
N LEU A 513 0.37 -12.05 3.59
CA LEU A 513 -0.06 -13.45 3.66
C LEU A 513 0.13 -14.07 5.06
N ALA A 514 0.74 -13.34 6.01
CA ALA A 514 0.79 -13.79 7.40
C ALA A 514 -0.60 -13.68 8.04
N ASN A 515 -1.15 -14.82 8.46
CA ASN A 515 -2.48 -14.87 9.07
C ASN A 515 -2.49 -14.27 10.48
N HIS A 516 -3.68 -13.87 10.93
CA HIS A 516 -3.84 -13.36 12.28
C HIS A 516 -3.73 -14.46 13.35
N SER A 517 -3.06 -14.13 14.45
CA SER A 517 -3.21 -14.80 15.75
C SER A 517 -3.01 -13.80 16.88
N CYS A 518 -3.86 -13.82 17.92
CA CYS A 518 -3.67 -12.96 19.09
C CYS A 518 -2.39 -13.30 19.89
N ILE A 519 -1.86 -14.52 19.69
CA ILE A 519 -0.60 -15.01 20.27
C ILE A 519 0.41 -15.32 19.17
N GLY A 520 0.50 -14.41 18.20
CA GLY A 520 1.29 -14.55 16.97
C GLY A 520 2.75 -14.98 17.19
N THR A 521 3.33 -15.60 16.17
CA THR A 521 4.72 -16.05 16.16
C THR A 521 5.70 -14.95 15.75
N ALA A 522 5.20 -13.85 15.17
CA ALA A 522 6.04 -12.76 14.68
C ALA A 522 5.51 -11.36 15.05
N SER A 523 6.44 -10.40 15.11
CA SER A 523 6.16 -8.97 15.21
C SER A 523 6.84 -8.25 14.05
N HIS A 524 6.27 -7.13 13.61
CA HIS A 524 6.85 -6.31 12.56
C HIS A 524 6.92 -4.84 12.95
N CYS A 525 7.80 -4.11 12.29
CA CYS A 525 7.89 -2.66 12.32
C CYS A 525 8.19 -2.13 10.90
N PHE A 526 8.26 -0.80 10.75
CA PHE A 526 8.59 -0.17 9.47
C PHE A 526 9.82 0.74 9.60
N ILE A 527 10.79 0.56 8.71
CA ILE A 527 11.87 1.50 8.48
C ILE A 527 11.61 2.25 7.17
N GLY A 528 10.92 3.39 7.25
CA GLY A 528 10.41 4.07 6.07
C GLY A 528 9.37 3.22 5.35
N ASP A 529 9.70 2.70 4.17
CA ASP A 529 8.89 1.76 3.39
C ASP A 529 9.48 0.34 3.31
N LEU A 530 10.43 0.02 4.18
CA LEU A 530 10.90 -1.34 4.44
C LEU A 530 10.20 -1.91 5.67
N LEU A 531 9.48 -3.01 5.53
CA LEU A 531 8.95 -3.77 6.64
C LEU A 531 10.03 -4.71 7.17
N VAL A 532 10.19 -4.76 8.50
CA VAL A 532 11.13 -5.66 9.18
C VAL A 532 10.32 -6.55 10.12
N MET A 533 10.45 -7.87 9.99
CA MET A 533 9.72 -8.84 10.80
C MET A 533 10.68 -9.75 11.57
N ARG A 534 10.44 -9.91 12.87
CA ARG A 534 11.21 -10.77 13.77
C ARG A 534 10.35 -11.77 14.52
N ALA A 535 10.96 -12.90 14.87
CA ALA A 535 10.30 -13.94 15.63
C ALA A 535 10.11 -13.53 17.10
N THR A 536 8.91 -13.76 17.63
CA THR A 536 8.56 -13.48 19.04
C THR A 536 8.70 -14.72 19.93
N LYS A 537 8.93 -15.87 19.30
CA LYS A 537 9.17 -17.19 19.89
C LYS A 537 9.94 -18.04 18.88
N ASP A 538 10.48 -19.18 19.32
CA ASP A 538 11.10 -20.14 18.41
C ASP A 538 10.06 -20.66 17.41
N ILE A 539 10.44 -20.76 16.14
CA ILE A 539 9.61 -21.22 15.02
C ILE A 539 10.31 -22.41 14.37
N SER A 540 9.61 -23.53 14.25
CA SER A 540 10.11 -24.73 13.58
C SER A 540 9.92 -24.66 12.07
N ILE A 541 10.65 -25.48 11.32
CA ILE A 541 10.42 -25.65 9.88
C ILE A 541 8.97 -26.09 9.67
N GLY A 542 8.26 -25.43 8.76
CA GLY A 542 6.88 -25.73 8.43
C GLY A 542 5.84 -25.15 9.39
N ASP A 543 6.23 -24.48 10.47
CA ASP A 543 5.30 -23.72 11.30
C ASP A 543 4.77 -22.50 10.54
N GLU A 544 3.52 -22.13 10.80
CA GLU A 544 2.92 -20.93 10.23
C GLU A 544 3.38 -19.67 10.97
N ILE A 545 3.74 -18.66 10.19
CA ILE A 545 4.09 -17.33 10.65
C ILE A 545 2.80 -16.51 10.76
N THR A 546 2.49 -16.06 11.97
CA THR A 546 1.26 -15.32 12.29
C THR A 546 1.56 -14.03 13.02
N ILE A 547 0.71 -13.01 12.80
CA ILE A 547 0.88 -11.66 13.35
C ILE A 547 -0.40 -11.14 14.02
N GLY A 548 -0.27 -10.16 14.91
CA GLY A 548 -1.41 -9.38 15.39
C GLY A 548 -1.86 -8.36 14.33
N TYR A 549 -3.12 -8.41 13.87
CA TYR A 549 -3.64 -7.43 12.90
C TYR A 549 -4.03 -6.11 13.57
N LYS A 550 -4.31 -6.16 14.87
CA LYS A 550 -4.64 -4.99 15.67
C LYS A 550 -3.81 -4.97 16.94
N ASP A 551 -3.42 -3.77 17.33
CA ASP A 551 -2.77 -3.48 18.60
C ASP A 551 -3.84 -3.19 19.66
N THR A 552 -4.61 -4.23 20.02
CA THR A 552 -5.53 -4.21 21.16
C THR A 552 -5.36 -5.48 21.96
N MET A 553 -5.41 -5.32 23.29
CA MET A 553 -5.42 -6.44 24.22
C MET A 553 -6.84 -6.78 24.65
N ASP A 554 -7.85 -5.99 24.29
CA ASP A 554 -9.25 -6.36 24.53
C ASP A 554 -9.68 -7.37 23.47
N GLN A 555 -9.97 -8.59 23.92
CA GLN A 555 -10.34 -9.67 23.02
C GLN A 555 -11.71 -9.47 22.35
N LYS A 556 -12.68 -8.85 23.05
CA LYS A 556 -13.99 -8.54 22.46
C LYS A 556 -13.82 -7.50 21.37
N GLU A 557 -13.00 -6.48 21.63
CA GLU A 557 -12.65 -5.47 20.64
C GLU A 557 -11.92 -6.10 19.44
N MET A 558 -10.94 -6.97 19.70
CA MET A 558 -10.22 -7.71 18.65
C MET A 558 -11.18 -8.48 17.75
N GLN A 559 -12.05 -9.33 18.32
CA GLN A 559 -13.00 -10.14 17.56
C GLN A 559 -13.97 -9.29 16.74
N TYR A 560 -14.45 -8.18 17.32
CA TYR A 560 -15.27 -7.21 16.59
C TYR A 560 -14.53 -6.67 15.37
N HIS A 561 -13.30 -6.17 15.54
CA HIS A 561 -12.53 -5.58 14.44
C HIS A 561 -12.17 -6.60 13.36
N LEU A 562 -11.81 -7.84 13.73
CA LEU A 562 -11.50 -8.89 12.77
C LEU A 562 -12.73 -9.26 11.93
N ASN A 563 -13.89 -9.37 12.56
CA ASN A 563 -15.13 -9.66 11.86
C ASN A 563 -15.58 -8.48 10.98
N ASP A 564 -15.51 -7.24 11.49
CA ASP A 564 -15.95 -6.03 10.79
C ASP A 564 -15.07 -5.73 9.56
N ALA A 565 -13.74 -5.78 9.71
CA ALA A 565 -12.81 -5.40 8.65
C ALA A 565 -12.37 -6.56 7.74
N TRP A 566 -12.30 -7.80 8.24
CA TRP A 566 -11.84 -8.97 7.46
C TRP A 566 -12.86 -10.10 7.33
N GLY A 567 -13.97 -10.08 8.07
CA GLY A 567 -15.03 -11.08 7.94
C GLY A 567 -14.72 -12.43 8.58
N PHE A 568 -13.83 -12.51 9.58
CA PHE A 568 -13.56 -13.76 10.29
C PHE A 568 -13.48 -13.59 11.81
N VAL A 569 -13.66 -14.71 12.52
CA VAL A 569 -13.51 -14.84 13.98
C VAL A 569 -12.20 -15.56 14.28
N CYS A 570 -11.36 -15.02 15.16
CA CYS A 570 -10.11 -15.67 15.55
C CYS A 570 -10.39 -16.86 16.48
N THR A 571 -9.78 -18.01 16.17
CA THR A 571 -9.92 -19.26 16.94
C THR A 571 -8.60 -19.71 17.57
N CYS A 572 -7.64 -18.79 17.73
CA CYS A 572 -6.39 -19.09 18.44
C CYS A 572 -6.67 -19.57 19.88
N LEU A 573 -5.70 -20.23 20.51
CA LEU A 573 -5.91 -20.83 21.83
C LEU A 573 -6.45 -19.84 22.89
N SER A 574 -5.92 -18.60 22.91
CA SER A 574 -6.42 -17.54 23.80
C SER A 574 -7.89 -17.22 23.52
N CYS A 575 -8.27 -17.13 22.24
CA CYS A 575 -9.65 -16.85 21.87
C CYS A 575 -10.60 -18.00 22.18
N SER A 576 -10.18 -19.23 21.92
CA SER A 576 -10.96 -20.45 22.18
C SER A 576 -11.25 -20.65 23.67
N VAL A 577 -10.32 -20.29 24.57
CA VAL A 577 -10.56 -20.35 26.02
C VAL A 577 -11.56 -19.30 26.50
N GLU A 578 -11.44 -18.07 25.99
CA GLU A 578 -12.41 -17.03 26.34
C GLU A 578 -13.79 -17.33 25.76
N ASP A 579 -13.91 -17.96 24.59
CA ASP A 579 -15.20 -18.39 24.02
C ASP A 579 -15.95 -19.34 24.96
N GLN A 580 -15.23 -20.27 25.60
CA GLN A 580 -15.78 -21.19 26.61
C GLN A 580 -16.17 -20.50 27.94
N THR A 581 -15.78 -19.26 28.15
CA THR A 581 -16.12 -18.50 29.37
C THR A 581 -17.54 -17.92 29.26
N SER A 582 -18.37 -18.14 30.28
CA SER A 582 -19.76 -17.66 30.30
C SER A 582 -19.86 -16.13 30.14
N ASN A 583 -20.92 -15.66 29.47
CA ASN A 583 -21.18 -14.24 29.28
C ASN A 583 -21.32 -13.47 30.61
N ASP A 584 -21.93 -14.09 31.63
CA ASP A 584 -22.02 -13.49 32.97
C ASP A 584 -20.65 -13.24 33.59
N THR A 585 -19.72 -14.19 33.42
CA THR A 585 -18.34 -14.04 33.90
C THR A 585 -17.62 -12.92 33.15
N LYS A 586 -17.77 -12.86 31.82
CA LYS A 586 -17.20 -11.79 30.99
C LYS A 586 -17.73 -10.42 31.40
N GLN A 587 -19.04 -10.29 31.58
CA GLN A 587 -19.68 -9.04 31.99
C GLN A 587 -19.24 -8.60 33.39
N LYS A 588 -19.17 -9.54 34.36
CA LYS A 588 -18.61 -9.26 35.70
C LYS A 588 -17.18 -8.75 35.61
N ARG A 589 -16.34 -9.37 34.77
CA ARG A 589 -14.94 -8.95 34.55
C ARG A 589 -14.87 -7.53 34.02
N SER A 590 -15.67 -7.17 33.01
CA SER A 590 -15.75 -5.80 32.47
C SER A 590 -16.21 -4.78 33.53
N GLN A 591 -17.23 -5.11 34.32
CA GLN A 591 -17.72 -4.23 35.39
C GLN A 591 -16.65 -3.97 36.46
N TYR A 592 -15.89 -5.00 36.85
CA TYR A 592 -14.77 -4.83 37.77
C TYR A 592 -13.65 -3.97 37.19
N LEU A 593 -13.37 -4.10 35.89
CA LEU A 593 -12.38 -3.25 35.23
C LEU A 593 -12.84 -1.78 35.17
N GLU A 594 -14.11 -1.50 34.85
CA GLU A 594 -14.66 -0.13 34.86
C GLU A 594 -14.61 0.51 36.26
N GLN A 595 -14.83 -0.27 37.31
CA GLN A 595 -14.71 0.20 38.70
C GLN A 595 -13.26 0.48 39.11
N LEU A 596 -12.29 -0.05 38.39
CA LEU A 596 -10.87 0.18 38.62
C LEU A 596 -10.51 1.59 38.15
N ARG A 597 -10.77 2.60 39.01
CA ARG A 597 -10.42 4.01 38.75
C ARG A 597 -8.92 4.15 38.54
N VAL A 598 -8.49 4.29 37.29
CA VAL A 598 -7.09 4.52 36.93
C VAL A 598 -6.71 5.97 37.25
N ARG A 599 -6.26 6.23 38.48
CA ARG A 599 -5.51 7.46 38.82
C ARG A 599 -4.31 7.09 39.69
N ALA A 600 -3.15 7.66 39.36
CA ALA A 600 -1.98 7.63 40.23
C ALA A 600 -2.38 8.21 41.60
N THR A 601 -2.21 7.43 42.67
CA THR A 601 -2.68 7.79 44.00
C THR A 601 -1.62 7.47 45.04
N LYS A 602 -1.41 8.41 45.96
CA LYS A 602 -0.59 8.24 47.17
C LYS A 602 -1.41 7.75 48.36
N SER A 603 -2.70 7.46 48.18
CA SER A 603 -3.56 6.99 49.28
C SER A 603 -3.38 5.49 49.51
N PRO A 604 -2.98 5.03 50.72
CA PRO A 604 -2.83 3.60 51.02
C PRO A 604 -4.14 2.83 50.88
N THR A 605 -5.28 3.44 51.25
CA THR A 605 -6.61 2.82 51.11
C THR A 605 -6.96 2.58 49.65
N ALA A 606 -6.60 3.51 48.76
CA ALA A 606 -6.82 3.35 47.33
C ALA A 606 -5.98 2.23 46.73
N VAL A 607 -4.74 1.99 47.21
CA VAL A 607 -3.92 0.84 46.76
C VAL A 607 -4.56 -0.47 47.19
N GLN A 608 -5.11 -0.55 48.41
CA GLN A 608 -5.83 -1.73 48.89
C GLN A 608 -7.09 -2.00 48.07
N ASP A 609 -7.84 -0.95 47.70
CA ASP A 609 -9.01 -1.05 46.83
C ASP A 609 -8.64 -1.55 45.43
N ILE A 610 -7.57 -1.02 44.84
CA ILE A 610 -7.04 -1.51 43.55
C ILE A 610 -6.65 -2.97 43.67
N ALA A 611 -5.87 -3.36 44.69
CA ALA A 611 -5.44 -4.74 44.90
C ALA A 611 -6.64 -5.69 45.09
N LYS A 612 -7.69 -5.25 45.80
CA LYS A 612 -8.95 -5.98 45.94
C LYS A 612 -9.64 -6.16 44.59
N MET A 613 -9.66 -5.14 43.75
CA MET A 613 -10.23 -5.24 42.41
C MET A 613 -9.42 -6.17 41.50
N VAL A 614 -8.08 -6.08 41.52
CA VAL A 614 -7.20 -7.02 40.79
C VAL A 614 -7.50 -8.47 41.16
N ARG A 615 -7.68 -8.77 42.46
CA ARG A 615 -8.07 -10.12 42.91
C ARG A 615 -9.44 -10.54 42.36
N LYS A 616 -10.46 -9.69 42.47
CA LYS A 616 -11.80 -9.96 41.93
C LYS A 616 -11.78 -10.23 40.42
N ILE A 617 -11.02 -9.44 39.65
CA ILE A 617 -10.86 -9.66 38.21
C ILE A 617 -10.16 -11.01 37.96
N ASN A 618 -9.08 -11.31 38.69
CA ASN A 618 -8.37 -12.57 38.53
C ASN A 618 -9.23 -13.80 38.88
N GLU A 619 -10.10 -13.70 39.89
CA GLU A 619 -11.05 -14.75 40.27
C GLU A 619 -12.09 -15.04 39.18
N THR A 620 -12.33 -14.11 38.24
CA THR A 620 -13.19 -14.38 37.07
C THR A 620 -12.52 -15.30 36.05
N TYR A 621 -11.22 -15.58 36.18
CA TYR A 621 -10.52 -16.56 35.36
C TYR A 621 -10.53 -17.91 36.08
N GLY A 622 -11.34 -18.84 35.58
CA GLY A 622 -11.46 -20.20 36.13
C GLY A 622 -10.28 -21.11 35.77
N ALA A 623 -10.40 -22.40 36.12
CA ALA A 623 -9.36 -23.42 35.90
C ALA A 623 -9.00 -23.64 34.42
N ILE A 624 -9.94 -23.39 33.49
CA ILE A 624 -9.72 -23.48 32.04
C ILE A 624 -8.65 -22.47 31.56
N SER A 625 -8.45 -21.36 32.28
CA SER A 625 -7.36 -20.41 31.99
C SER A 625 -5.97 -20.93 32.38
N ALA A 626 -5.86 -22.05 33.10
CA ALA A 626 -4.56 -22.65 33.40
C ALA A 626 -3.90 -23.32 32.18
N SER A 627 -4.71 -23.75 31.20
CA SER A 627 -4.23 -24.33 29.92
C SER A 627 -3.94 -23.28 28.83
N ALA A 628 -4.35 -22.03 29.03
CA ALA A 628 -3.98 -20.90 28.17
C ALA A 628 -3.76 -19.66 29.06
N PRO A 629 -2.49 -19.34 29.42
CA PRO A 629 -2.19 -18.41 30.52
C PRO A 629 -2.48 -16.94 30.22
N THR A 630 -2.85 -16.61 28.98
CA THR A 630 -3.14 -15.24 28.56
C THR A 630 -4.39 -14.72 29.27
N LYS A 631 -4.25 -13.60 29.99
CA LYS A 631 -5.31 -12.88 30.71
C LYS A 631 -5.27 -11.40 30.36
N PRO A 632 -5.63 -11.00 29.12
CA PRO A 632 -5.39 -9.65 28.64
C PRO A 632 -6.03 -8.54 29.50
N VAL A 633 -7.22 -8.80 30.05
CA VAL A 633 -7.94 -7.85 30.92
C VAL A 633 -7.20 -7.57 32.24
N MET A 634 -6.30 -8.48 32.66
CA MET A 634 -5.48 -8.27 33.86
C MET A 634 -4.33 -7.29 33.64
N ILE A 635 -3.92 -7.05 32.40
CA ILE A 635 -2.80 -6.17 32.03
C ILE A 635 -3.02 -4.74 32.57
N PRO A 636 -4.11 -4.02 32.22
CA PRO A 636 -4.36 -2.69 32.78
C PRO A 636 -4.53 -2.70 34.30
N ALA A 637 -5.07 -3.77 34.87
CA ALA A 637 -5.24 -3.93 36.32
C ALA A 637 -3.90 -4.04 37.06
N TYR A 638 -2.96 -4.85 36.55
CA TYR A 638 -1.60 -4.95 37.08
C TYR A 638 -0.79 -3.67 36.86
N THR A 639 -0.96 -2.99 35.72
CA THR A 639 -0.34 -1.68 35.47
C THR A 639 -0.77 -0.66 36.53
N ALA A 640 -2.07 -0.58 36.81
CA ALA A 640 -2.60 0.33 37.81
C ALA A 640 -2.06 0.01 39.23
N LEU A 641 -2.09 -1.27 39.62
CA LEU A 641 -1.61 -1.71 40.93
C LEU A 641 -0.10 -1.48 41.10
N GLY A 642 0.71 -1.89 40.12
CA GLY A 642 2.16 -1.74 40.15
C GLY A 642 2.58 -0.27 40.24
N ASN A 643 1.96 0.62 39.46
CA ASN A 643 2.21 2.07 39.56
C ASN A 643 1.84 2.62 40.94
N ALA A 644 0.68 2.24 41.49
CA ALA A 644 0.25 2.69 42.81
C ALA A 644 1.21 2.23 43.92
N GLN A 645 1.72 1.00 43.83
CA GLN A 645 2.72 0.46 44.77
C GLN A 645 4.07 1.17 44.67
N ILE A 646 4.53 1.53 43.45
CA ILE A 646 5.71 2.38 43.26
C ILE A 646 5.54 3.71 43.99
N TYR A 647 4.39 4.37 43.86
CA TYR A 647 4.12 5.64 44.56
C TYR A 647 4.12 5.50 46.09
N GLN A 648 3.76 4.33 46.62
CA GLN A 648 3.83 3.99 48.04
C GLN A 648 5.21 3.51 48.50
N ARG A 649 6.19 3.42 47.59
CA ARG A 649 7.50 2.80 47.83
C ARG A 649 7.41 1.32 48.27
N ASP A 650 6.31 0.65 47.93
CA ASP A 650 6.17 -0.81 48.05
C ASP A 650 6.79 -1.49 46.82
N HIS A 651 8.13 -1.52 46.80
CA HIS A 651 8.87 -2.04 45.64
C HIS A 651 8.65 -3.55 45.43
N ASN A 652 8.54 -4.34 46.50
CA ASN A 652 8.30 -5.78 46.40
C ASN A 652 6.88 -6.08 45.89
N GLY A 653 5.88 -5.31 46.34
CA GLY A 653 4.54 -5.38 45.78
C GLY A 653 4.52 -5.01 44.30
N ALA A 654 5.20 -3.93 43.92
CA ALA A 654 5.31 -3.52 42.51
C ALA A 654 5.98 -4.59 41.64
N ILE A 655 7.07 -5.21 42.10
CA ILE A 655 7.71 -6.35 41.43
C ILE A 655 6.68 -7.46 41.22
N THR A 656 5.94 -7.84 42.25
CA THR A 656 4.91 -8.89 42.17
C THR A 656 3.85 -8.55 41.12
N SER A 657 3.39 -7.30 41.08
CA SER A 657 2.41 -6.82 40.10
C SER A 657 2.93 -6.87 38.67
N TYR A 658 4.17 -6.44 38.41
CA TYR A 658 4.75 -6.49 37.07
C TYR A 658 5.15 -7.90 36.62
N ILE A 659 5.47 -8.82 37.54
CA ILE A 659 5.56 -10.25 37.21
C ILE A 659 4.16 -10.81 36.87
N GLY A 660 3.12 -10.39 37.61
CA GLY A 660 1.73 -10.70 37.29
C GLY A 660 1.32 -10.17 35.90
N TRP A 661 1.81 -8.99 35.53
CA TRP A 661 1.63 -8.39 34.21
C TRP A 661 2.24 -9.28 33.10
N LEU A 662 3.48 -9.74 33.26
CA LEU A 662 4.12 -10.64 32.28
C LEU A 662 3.34 -11.95 32.14
N LYS A 663 2.90 -12.53 33.27
CA LYS A 663 2.05 -13.74 33.25
C LYS A 663 0.71 -13.48 32.56
N ALA A 664 0.10 -12.33 32.77
CA ALA A 664 -1.15 -11.94 32.12
C ALA A 664 -1.00 -11.79 30.59
N CYS A 665 0.18 -11.38 30.11
CA CYS A 665 0.50 -11.41 28.68
C CYS A 665 0.71 -12.83 28.13
N GLY A 666 0.72 -13.86 28.98
CA GLY A 666 0.91 -15.26 28.59
C GLY A 666 2.34 -15.78 28.70
N TYR A 667 3.28 -14.99 29.24
CA TYR A 667 4.65 -15.46 29.46
C TYR A 667 4.72 -16.45 30.61
N GLY A 668 5.35 -17.60 30.39
CA GLY A 668 5.79 -18.48 31.47
C GLY A 668 6.99 -17.85 32.17
N VAL A 669 6.79 -17.32 33.38
CA VAL A 669 7.86 -16.60 34.12
C VAL A 669 8.50 -17.53 35.15
N ASN A 670 9.77 -17.87 34.93
CA ASN A 670 10.59 -18.62 35.89
C ASN A 670 11.72 -17.72 36.43
N LEU A 671 11.73 -17.54 37.75
CA LEU A 671 12.68 -16.69 38.47
C LEU A 671 13.51 -17.56 39.41
N SER A 672 14.82 -17.63 39.17
CA SER A 672 15.78 -18.12 40.15
C SER A 672 16.40 -16.96 40.93
N ILE A 673 17.36 -17.25 41.80
CA ILE A 673 18.10 -16.23 42.57
C ILE A 673 18.82 -15.24 41.63
N ASP A 674 19.21 -15.69 40.44
CA ASP A 674 20.06 -14.94 39.51
C ASP A 674 19.70 -15.03 38.03
N LYS A 675 18.63 -15.73 37.67
CA LYS A 675 18.20 -15.91 36.28
C LYS A 675 16.71 -15.63 36.12
N VAL A 676 16.37 -15.00 34.99
CA VAL A 676 14.98 -14.82 34.54
C VAL A 676 14.82 -15.57 33.23
N VAL A 677 13.84 -16.48 33.16
CA VAL A 677 13.45 -17.14 31.92
C VAL A 677 12.00 -16.78 31.63
N LEU A 678 11.76 -16.26 30.43
CA LEU A 678 10.43 -15.99 29.89
C LEU A 678 10.14 -16.99 28.78
N ASP A 679 9.13 -17.81 28.97
CA ASP A 679 8.59 -18.70 27.94
C ASP A 679 7.49 -17.96 27.16
N PRO A 680 7.70 -17.67 25.86
CA PRO A 680 6.77 -16.91 25.04
C PRO A 680 5.69 -17.77 24.36
N THR A 681 5.60 -19.08 24.66
CA THR A 681 4.72 -20.05 23.96
C THR A 681 3.31 -19.50 23.74
N PHE A 682 2.69 -18.97 24.80
CA PHE A 682 1.32 -18.42 24.77
C PHE A 682 1.27 -16.89 24.84
N ALA A 683 2.41 -16.23 24.67
CA ALA A 683 2.53 -14.81 24.88
C ALA A 683 1.91 -14.00 23.73
N ILE A 684 1.31 -12.86 24.09
CA ILE A 684 0.90 -11.81 23.16
C ILE A 684 2.15 -11.08 22.69
N ALA A 685 2.32 -11.00 21.37
CA ALA A 685 3.35 -10.18 20.75
C ALA A 685 2.98 -8.69 20.87
N SER A 686 3.56 -7.97 21.83
CA SER A 686 3.29 -6.54 22.02
C SER A 686 4.53 -5.79 22.49
N TYR A 687 4.81 -4.66 21.85
CA TYR A 687 5.88 -3.73 22.24
C TYR A 687 5.75 -3.25 23.69
N GLU A 688 4.54 -3.21 24.24
CA GLU A 688 4.27 -2.76 25.61
C GLU A 688 5.03 -3.56 26.67
N VAL A 689 5.50 -4.78 26.37
CA VAL A 689 6.32 -5.60 27.29
C VAL A 689 7.65 -4.95 27.67
N VAL A 690 8.21 -4.09 26.83
CA VAL A 690 9.52 -3.45 27.07
C VAL A 690 9.48 -2.61 28.35
N ARG A 691 8.41 -1.85 28.58
CA ARG A 691 8.29 -0.95 29.73
C ARG A 691 8.23 -1.69 31.08
N PRO A 692 7.37 -2.70 31.29
CA PRO A 692 7.39 -3.55 32.48
C PRO A 692 8.75 -4.19 32.76
N LEU A 693 9.49 -4.63 31.74
CA LEU A 693 10.83 -5.21 31.91
C LEU A 693 11.83 -4.16 32.43
N LEU A 694 11.81 -2.94 31.89
CA LEU A 694 12.64 -1.84 32.38
C LEU A 694 12.30 -1.45 33.82
N LEU A 695 11.00 -1.40 34.16
CA LEU A 695 10.54 -1.12 35.53
C LEU A 695 10.98 -2.24 36.48
N LEU A 696 10.88 -3.50 36.09
CA LEU A 696 11.37 -4.63 36.87
C LEU A 696 12.88 -4.54 37.11
N SER A 697 13.67 -4.19 36.09
CA SER A 697 15.11 -3.96 36.24
C SER A 697 15.42 -2.90 37.32
N GLN A 698 14.75 -1.74 37.23
CA GLN A 698 14.91 -0.64 38.19
C GLN A 698 14.48 -1.05 39.60
N LEU A 699 13.33 -1.72 39.74
CA LEU A 699 12.86 -2.19 41.04
C LEU A 699 13.81 -3.20 41.66
N GLN A 700 14.34 -4.14 40.88
CA GLN A 700 15.35 -5.10 41.34
C GLN A 700 16.64 -4.41 41.80
N ARG A 701 17.03 -3.32 41.14
CA ARG A 701 18.17 -2.49 41.54
C ARG A 701 17.93 -1.87 42.92
N ILE A 702 16.74 -1.31 43.12
CA ILE A 702 16.34 -0.68 44.39
C ILE A 702 16.32 -1.70 45.53
N VAL A 703 15.84 -2.93 45.30
CA VAL A 703 15.80 -4.00 46.32
C VAL A 703 17.13 -4.77 46.45
N GLY A 704 18.21 -4.31 45.81
CA GLY A 704 19.55 -4.88 45.97
C GLY A 704 19.77 -6.23 45.29
N LYS A 705 19.15 -6.47 44.13
CA LYS A 705 19.25 -7.70 43.33
C LYS A 705 19.95 -7.47 41.97
N PRO A 706 21.26 -7.16 41.95
CA PRO A 706 21.97 -6.71 40.74
C PRO A 706 21.98 -7.74 39.61
N LYS A 707 22.01 -9.04 39.91
CA LYS A 707 21.95 -10.10 38.89
C LYS A 707 20.58 -10.12 38.17
N LEU A 708 19.49 -9.97 38.92
CA LEU A 708 18.15 -9.88 38.32
C LEU A 708 17.95 -8.58 37.55
N THR A 709 18.53 -7.46 38.02
CA THR A 709 18.60 -6.20 37.25
C THR A 709 19.20 -6.42 35.87
N ALA A 710 20.37 -7.08 35.79
CA ALA A 710 21.03 -7.36 34.52
C ALA A 710 20.19 -8.26 33.58
N GLU A 711 19.51 -9.26 34.12
CA GLU A 711 18.62 -10.13 33.32
C GLU A 711 17.40 -9.39 32.78
N PHE A 712 16.74 -8.55 33.58
CA PHE A 712 15.62 -7.74 33.09
C PHE A 712 16.05 -6.69 32.07
N ASP A 713 17.23 -6.07 32.24
CA ASP A 713 17.81 -5.17 31.23
C ASP A 713 18.10 -5.90 29.92
N ARG A 714 18.64 -7.13 29.99
CA ARG A 714 18.89 -7.99 28.83
C ARG A 714 17.58 -8.31 28.10
N LEU A 715 16.56 -8.75 28.83
CA LEU A 715 15.24 -9.05 28.26
C LEU A 715 14.59 -7.81 27.65
N ALA A 716 14.68 -6.65 28.31
CA ALA A 716 14.13 -5.41 27.75
C ALA A 716 14.75 -5.05 26.40
N LYS A 717 16.07 -5.24 26.24
CA LYS A 717 16.77 -5.06 24.95
C LYS A 717 16.32 -6.06 23.89
N GLU A 718 16.21 -7.33 24.28
CA GLU A 718 15.77 -8.41 23.39
C GLU A 718 14.35 -8.17 22.85
N PHE A 719 13.40 -7.85 23.73
CA PHE A 719 12.02 -7.54 23.33
C PHE A 719 11.91 -6.21 22.58
N TYR A 720 12.74 -5.22 22.90
CA TYR A 720 12.82 -4.00 22.10
C TYR A 720 13.26 -4.33 20.68
N LEU A 721 14.32 -5.11 20.50
CA LEU A 721 14.78 -5.55 19.17
C LEU A 721 13.67 -6.29 18.41
N ILE A 722 12.99 -7.24 19.05
CA ILE A 722 11.89 -8.01 18.44
C ILE A 722 10.80 -7.11 17.89
N HIS A 723 10.34 -6.15 18.68
CA HIS A 723 9.18 -5.33 18.31
C HIS A 723 9.55 -4.07 17.50
N ASN A 724 10.75 -3.54 17.68
CA ASN A 724 11.25 -2.36 16.99
C ASN A 724 12.07 -2.70 15.73
N GLY A 725 12.40 -3.98 15.51
CA GLY A 725 13.19 -4.49 14.38
C GLY A 725 14.70 -4.18 14.45
N THR A 726 15.08 -3.11 15.15
CA THR A 726 16.46 -2.66 15.37
C THR A 726 16.64 -2.14 16.80
N MET A 727 17.89 -2.05 17.28
CA MET A 727 18.24 -1.41 18.55
C MET A 727 18.23 0.13 18.48
N HIS A 728 18.05 0.72 17.28
CA HIS A 728 17.97 2.16 17.10
C HIS A 728 16.93 2.78 18.04
N GLY A 729 17.37 3.73 18.89
CA GLY A 729 16.49 4.47 19.78
C GLY A 729 16.33 3.89 21.19
N PHE A 730 16.86 2.69 21.47
CA PHE A 730 16.70 2.04 22.78
C PHE A 730 17.18 2.90 23.96
N ASP A 731 18.32 3.57 23.83
CA ASP A 731 18.90 4.44 24.87
C ASP A 731 17.96 5.57 25.31
N LYS A 732 16.98 5.93 24.47
CA LYS A 732 16.00 7.01 24.72
C LYS A 732 14.76 6.50 25.43
N VAL A 733 14.52 5.19 25.41
CA VAL A 733 13.50 4.55 26.23
C VAL A 733 13.99 4.43 27.68
N MET A 734 15.31 4.26 27.87
CA MET A 734 15.95 4.16 29.20
C MET A 734 15.86 5.43 30.05
N THR A 735 15.86 6.61 29.43
CA THR A 735 15.84 7.92 30.14
C THR A 735 14.50 8.26 30.81
N ILE A 736 13.50 7.38 30.72
CA ILE A 736 12.21 7.49 31.42
C ILE A 736 12.33 7.03 32.89
N GLY A 737 13.48 6.45 33.27
CA GLY A 737 13.73 5.85 34.57
C GLY A 737 14.25 6.73 35.70
N GLU A 738 14.50 8.01 35.46
CA GLU A 738 14.99 8.96 36.48
C GLU A 738 13.86 9.71 37.18
#